data_AF-A0A1V6CI08-F1
#
_entry.id   AF-A0A1V6CI08-F1
#
_cell.length_a   1.000
_cell.length_b   1.000
_cell.length_c   1.000
_cell.angle_alpha   90.00
_cell.angle_beta   90.00
_cell.angle_gamma   90.00
#
_symmetry.space_group_name_H-M   'P 1'
#
loop_
_entity.id
_entity.type
_entity.pdbx_description
1 polymer ?
#
loop_
_entity_poly.entity_id
_entity_poly.type
_entity_poly.pdbx_seq_one_letter_code
_entity_poly.pdbx_strand_id
1 'polypeptide(L)'
;MAENKLPNSNLTLRSNIYVRSREAYFGQGTTESFLELEDRLFVTKIRGKKALLHVEHLGEMMTDYQRAQLRGGFCALGNETTNGPLRIGNKEVFVCRCDRRSVCDYRVKTGKTCDGCQFNDKCVEKEVSDYDDTATDGTPGTTQQTQDDKMQRDDSQQLVNQRLRYIRALVEATPETAEIAVVEISKKTGHLQDDRLLQDEPQRQLIQCPRDIRLIVQAGPEAVDSAIVETPGTTQQTQDDKMQRDDSQQLVIQCPRDIRLIVQAGPGTGKTAVACARTAWLIDKEKVDPGLIWLISFTRTAVYEIRDRIAEYLDDGELVHAIKIATIDSHAWAIHSGFDSSASLMGDYEDNIQRLLELVKTHEGVREYLGTLEFLIVDEAQDIVGIRADLIVEIIKTLPKTCGVMIFSDDAQAIYGFTSDEDARKLSEGQATLTERLRAEKVLGFEELPIETIFRTKSATLKKIFSQTRKKVLQITKDPAQKLRDIKEEISDLADDQIDAWSIFSLSNLNDSFVLYRRRADVLLHSSLMELKPHRIRMSGLPVCLLPWIGACLSGHVESSLKRTTFTDLWHQYVEDTSLEILEEKDAWAQLVRIAGESSTVVDMRRLRQCLGRGAPPTEFCAPMLGHGGPILGTIHASKGRETEFVYLMIPPDPGDGTDHEEETRVVFVGATRARERLIVGKGFKQYSKRLEKSGRTFSPKTRGNKPKAQVEIGRDGDITALGLVGREYVLTENEAEDRQRRLRDLKGNVVAARAWVDHDLQHTYRILLDDGTGDVAVLSQRVNGDLFEIGRVIKNLISGPNRRPPDELPYLRIFGARTVVLQPDSPDLDKLHSPWSRSGIMLAPIVLGYPTCYFMSY
;
A
#
# COMPACT_ATOMS: atom_id res chain seq x y z
N MET A 1 13.88 23.06 -40.97
CA MET A 1 14.89 22.66 -39.97
C MET A 1 14.89 23.70 -38.87
N ALA A 2 14.54 23.33 -37.64
CA ALA A 2 14.71 24.18 -36.47
C ALA A 2 15.62 23.47 -35.45
N GLU A 3 16.60 24.20 -34.93
CA GLU A 3 17.57 23.74 -33.93
C GLU A 3 17.36 24.50 -32.64
N ASN A 4 16.92 23.83 -31.58
CA ASN A 4 16.71 24.45 -30.28
C ASN A 4 17.57 23.77 -29.21
N LYS A 5 18.46 24.56 -28.60
CA LYS A 5 19.25 24.16 -27.45
C LYS A 5 18.42 24.42 -26.19
N LEU A 6 18.15 23.39 -25.40
CA LEU A 6 17.33 23.54 -24.20
C LEU A 6 18.11 24.34 -23.13
N PRO A 7 17.51 25.37 -22.50
CA PRO A 7 18.21 26.21 -21.52
C PRO A 7 18.85 25.38 -20.41
N ASN A 8 20.12 25.67 -20.10
CA ASN A 8 20.90 25.00 -19.06
C ASN A 8 21.10 23.48 -19.21
N SER A 9 20.96 22.93 -20.42
CA SER A 9 21.20 21.50 -20.69
C SER A 9 22.23 21.27 -21.81
N ASN A 10 22.83 20.09 -21.82
CA ASN A 10 23.67 19.62 -22.94
C ASN A 10 22.84 18.93 -24.05
N LEU A 11 21.51 19.08 -24.03
CA LEU A 11 20.57 18.49 -24.98
C LEU A 11 20.22 19.47 -26.11
N THR A 12 20.34 19.00 -27.35
CA THR A 12 19.94 19.75 -28.56
C THR A 12 18.85 18.98 -29.29
N LEU A 13 17.71 19.63 -29.52
CA LEU A 13 16.59 19.08 -30.30
C LEU A 13 16.63 19.64 -31.71
N ARG A 14 16.58 18.75 -32.72
CA ARG A 14 16.45 19.13 -34.13
C ARG A 14 15.11 18.64 -34.67
N SER A 15 14.34 19.53 -35.28
CA SER A 15 13.11 19.16 -35.98
C SER A 15 13.21 19.46 -37.49
N ASN A 16 12.86 18.45 -38.29
CA ASN A 16 12.72 18.57 -39.74
C ASN A 16 11.25 18.43 -40.10
N ILE A 17 10.78 19.33 -40.96
CA ILE A 17 9.45 19.24 -41.56
C ILE A 17 9.66 18.83 -43.00
N TYR A 18 9.15 17.67 -43.40
CA TYR A 18 9.08 17.27 -44.80
C TYR A 18 7.68 17.57 -45.32
N VAL A 19 7.64 18.24 -46.47
CA VAL A 19 6.41 18.59 -47.17
C VAL A 19 6.33 17.68 -48.38
N ARG A 20 5.34 16.78 -48.43
CA ARG A 20 5.09 15.97 -49.62
C ARG A 20 3.79 16.41 -50.26
N SER A 21 3.84 16.77 -51.54
CA SER A 21 2.61 17.03 -52.29
C SER A 21 2.01 15.70 -52.74
N ARG A 22 0.73 15.48 -52.44
CA ARG A 22 -0.01 14.33 -52.92
C ARG A 22 -1.19 14.84 -53.74
N GLU A 23 -1.30 14.40 -54.99
CA GLU A 23 -2.46 14.68 -55.81
C GLU A 23 -3.50 13.58 -55.59
N ALA A 24 -4.72 13.98 -55.21
CA ALA A 24 -5.85 13.07 -55.11
C ALA A 24 -6.84 13.39 -56.23
N TYR A 25 -7.22 12.37 -56.98
CA TYR A 25 -8.25 12.46 -58.02
C TYR A 25 -9.62 12.21 -57.39
N PHE A 26 -10.45 13.24 -57.38
CA PHE A 26 -11.87 13.10 -57.10
C PHE A 26 -12.60 13.16 -58.45
N GLY A 27 -13.50 12.21 -58.69
CA GLY A 27 -14.16 12.06 -60.00
C GLY A 27 -14.76 13.37 -60.54
N GLN A 28 -14.76 13.49 -61.88
CA GLN A 28 -14.97 14.72 -62.70
C GLN A 28 -13.72 15.56 -63.02
N GLY A 29 -12.54 14.93 -63.07
CA GLY A 29 -11.39 15.50 -63.79
C GLY A 29 -10.66 16.66 -63.09
N THR A 30 -10.94 16.93 -61.81
CA THR A 30 -10.18 17.87 -60.99
C THR A 30 -9.18 17.15 -60.10
N THR A 31 -7.90 17.47 -60.27
CA THR A 31 -6.82 17.12 -59.34
C THR A 31 -6.59 18.27 -58.38
N GLU A 32 -6.65 18.00 -57.08
CA GLU A 32 -6.18 18.94 -56.06
C GLU A 32 -4.90 18.41 -55.39
N SER A 33 -3.91 19.29 -55.25
CA SER A 33 -2.64 19.01 -54.60
C SER A 33 -2.75 19.29 -53.10
N PHE A 34 -2.65 18.24 -52.28
CA PHE A 34 -2.63 18.36 -50.83
C PHE A 34 -1.18 18.39 -50.34
N LEU A 35 -0.89 19.28 -49.38
CA LEU A 35 0.38 19.31 -48.67
C LEU A 35 0.25 18.45 -47.41
N GLU A 36 0.84 17.26 -47.44
CA GLU A 36 0.92 16.38 -46.28
C GLU A 36 2.22 16.72 -45.52
N LEU A 37 2.10 17.06 -44.23
CA LEU A 37 3.23 17.31 -43.33
C LEU A 37 3.53 16.01 -42.57
N GLU A 38 4.68 15.39 -42.83
CA GLU A 38 5.17 14.26 -42.01
C GLU A 38 6.02 14.80 -40.85
N ASP A 39 5.55 14.60 -39.62
CA ASP A 39 6.26 14.98 -38.40
C ASP A 39 7.34 13.95 -38.04
N ARG A 40 8.60 14.40 -37.94
CA ARG A 40 9.72 13.60 -37.42
C ARG A 40 10.47 14.37 -36.33
N LEU A 41 10.52 13.80 -35.13
CA LEU A 41 11.30 14.34 -34.02
C LEU A 41 12.66 13.62 -33.94
N PHE A 42 13.76 14.36 -33.95
CA PHE A 42 15.10 13.79 -33.82
C PHE A 42 15.76 14.26 -32.52
N VAL A 43 16.16 13.32 -31.66
CA VAL A 43 17.02 13.58 -30.50
C VAL A 43 18.44 13.20 -30.91
N THR A 44 19.32 14.20 -31.07
CA THR A 44 20.59 14.01 -31.77
C THR A 44 21.85 14.02 -30.89
N LYS A 45 21.76 14.30 -29.58
CA LYS A 45 22.95 14.20 -28.70
C LYS A 45 22.63 14.13 -27.20
N ILE A 46 23.18 13.14 -26.51
CA ILE A 46 23.13 12.97 -25.05
C ILE A 46 24.57 12.74 -24.53
N ARG A 47 25.00 13.46 -23.48
CA ARG A 47 26.30 13.23 -22.81
C ARG A 47 26.16 13.31 -21.27
N GLY A 48 26.48 12.20 -20.59
CA GLY A 48 26.76 12.12 -19.14
C GLY A 48 25.55 12.18 -18.18
N LYS A 49 25.81 11.89 -16.88
CA LYS A 49 24.81 11.80 -15.78
C LYS A 49 23.89 13.02 -15.59
N LYS A 50 24.28 14.21 -16.07
CA LYS A 50 23.41 15.41 -16.06
C LYS A 50 22.19 15.28 -16.99
N ALA A 51 22.23 14.39 -17.98
CA ALA A 51 21.11 14.18 -18.90
C ALA A 51 19.92 13.44 -18.25
N LEU A 52 20.19 12.53 -17.30
CA LEU A 52 19.16 11.76 -16.59
C LEU A 52 18.17 12.68 -15.85
N LEU A 53 18.68 13.73 -15.20
CA LEU A 53 17.90 14.74 -14.48
C LEU A 53 17.00 15.58 -15.39
N HIS A 54 17.37 15.77 -16.67
CA HIS A 54 16.58 16.56 -17.62
C HIS A 54 15.51 15.72 -18.35
N VAL A 55 15.66 14.39 -18.41
CA VAL A 55 14.63 13.50 -18.97
C VAL A 55 13.41 13.41 -18.05
N GLU A 56 13.60 13.49 -16.73
CA GLU A 56 12.50 13.51 -15.75
C GLU A 56 11.60 14.76 -15.87
N HIS A 57 12.14 15.88 -16.39
CA HIS A 57 11.43 17.17 -16.50
C HIS A 57 11.12 17.60 -17.95
N LEU A 58 11.30 16.71 -18.93
CA LEU A 58 11.24 17.06 -20.35
C LEU A 58 9.84 17.57 -20.77
N GLY A 59 8.77 17.06 -20.15
CA GLY A 59 7.38 17.56 -20.35
C GLY A 59 7.16 19.01 -19.89
N GLU A 60 7.85 19.41 -18.83
CA GLU A 60 7.75 20.72 -18.19
C GLU A 60 8.61 21.77 -18.91
N MET A 61 9.74 21.34 -19.49
CA MET A 61 10.67 22.19 -20.24
C MET A 61 10.28 22.42 -21.71
N MET A 62 9.27 21.70 -22.23
CA MET A 62 8.76 21.86 -23.59
C MET A 62 7.82 23.06 -23.71
N THR A 63 8.04 23.88 -24.74
CA THR A 63 7.06 24.91 -25.15
C THR A 63 5.76 24.28 -25.62
N ASP A 64 4.65 25.04 -25.53
CA ASP A 64 3.34 24.57 -26.01
C ASP A 64 3.36 24.19 -27.50
N TYR A 65 4.24 24.83 -28.29
CA TYR A 65 4.50 24.47 -29.68
C TYR A 65 5.12 23.07 -29.82
N GLN A 66 6.10 22.71 -28.99
CA GLN A 66 6.73 21.38 -28.99
C GLN A 66 5.77 20.29 -28.47
N ARG A 67 4.91 20.62 -27.51
CA ARG A 67 3.82 19.71 -27.07
C ARG A 67 2.78 19.52 -28.17
N ALA A 68 2.48 20.55 -28.95
CA ALA A 68 1.56 20.48 -30.08
C ALA A 68 2.12 19.63 -31.23
N GLN A 69 3.41 19.73 -31.54
CA GLN A 69 4.08 18.86 -32.53
C GLN A 69 4.02 17.37 -32.15
N LEU A 70 4.06 17.05 -30.85
CA LEU A 70 3.92 15.67 -30.37
C LEU A 70 2.48 15.13 -30.43
N ARG A 71 1.48 16.01 -30.57
CA ARG A 71 0.05 15.65 -30.59
C ARG A 71 -0.54 15.52 -32.01
N GLY A 72 0.20 15.89 -33.06
CA GLY A 72 -0.13 15.64 -34.46
C GLY A 72 -1.49 16.20 -34.91
N GLY A 73 -1.54 17.49 -35.23
CA GLY A 73 -2.71 18.07 -35.90
C GLY A 73 -2.61 19.58 -36.10
N PHE A 74 -2.42 20.02 -37.34
CA PHE A 74 -2.58 21.42 -37.74
C PHE A 74 -3.63 21.52 -38.84
N CYS A 75 -4.50 22.53 -38.75
CA CYS A 75 -5.28 23.02 -39.87
C CYS A 75 -4.81 24.46 -40.14
N ALA A 76 -4.28 24.72 -41.33
CA ALA A 76 -3.85 26.05 -41.72
C ALA A 76 -5.02 26.76 -42.41
N LEU A 77 -5.48 27.87 -41.84
CA LEU A 77 -6.40 28.80 -42.51
C LEU A 77 -5.80 30.20 -42.43
N GLY A 78 -5.74 30.85 -43.59
CA GLY A 78 -5.16 32.17 -43.77
C GLY A 78 -6.03 33.29 -43.18
N ASN A 79 -5.31 34.26 -42.64
CA ASN A 79 -5.67 35.63 -42.27
C ASN A 79 -6.61 35.88 -41.07
N GLU A 80 -5.99 36.57 -40.10
CA GLU A 80 -6.50 37.50 -39.09
C GLU A 80 -7.42 36.97 -37.96
N THR A 81 -6.81 36.62 -36.81
CA THR A 81 -6.86 37.44 -35.57
C THR A 81 -6.15 36.77 -34.36
N THR A 82 -5.30 37.57 -33.70
CA THR A 82 -4.77 37.51 -32.32
C THR A 82 -4.29 36.17 -31.72
N ASN A 83 -3.17 35.67 -32.24
CA ASN A 83 -1.96 35.26 -31.49
C ASN A 83 -0.80 35.24 -32.51
N GLY A 84 0.39 35.72 -32.14
CA GLY A 84 1.44 36.15 -33.09
C GLY A 84 1.87 35.12 -34.16
N PRO A 85 2.39 35.58 -35.33
CA PRO A 85 2.73 34.72 -36.47
C PRO A 85 3.92 33.80 -36.21
N LEU A 86 3.87 32.60 -36.80
CA LEU A 86 5.02 31.71 -36.95
C LEU A 86 5.66 31.95 -38.33
N ARG A 87 6.95 32.31 -38.39
CA ARG A 87 7.68 32.47 -39.66
C ARG A 87 8.32 31.16 -40.10
N ILE A 88 8.05 30.73 -41.33
CA ILE A 88 8.72 29.58 -41.97
C ILE A 88 9.32 30.08 -43.29
N GLY A 89 10.65 30.27 -43.31
CA GLY A 89 11.34 30.91 -44.44
C GLY A 89 10.86 32.35 -44.66
N ASN A 90 10.64 32.74 -45.93
CA ASN A 90 10.16 34.09 -46.29
C ASN A 90 8.62 34.25 -46.24
N LYS A 91 7.88 33.35 -45.58
CA LYS A 91 6.41 33.44 -45.46
C LYS A 91 5.99 33.38 -43.99
N GLU A 92 4.95 34.16 -43.66
CA GLU A 92 4.29 34.17 -42.36
C GLU A 92 3.07 33.25 -42.39
N VAL A 93 2.93 32.40 -41.36
CA VAL A 93 1.81 31.47 -41.21
C VAL A 93 1.24 31.57 -39.79
N PHE A 94 -0.08 31.62 -39.68
CA PHE A 94 -0.80 31.71 -38.41
C PHE A 94 -1.48 30.36 -38.09
N VAL A 95 -1.54 29.99 -36.82
CA VAL A 95 -2.11 28.72 -36.36
C VAL A 95 -3.22 28.98 -35.36
N CYS A 96 -4.41 28.43 -35.61
CA CYS A 96 -5.52 28.43 -34.66
C CYS A 96 -5.78 27.02 -34.12
N ARG A 97 -6.19 26.93 -32.85
CA ARG A 97 -6.56 25.68 -32.17
C ARG A 97 -8.04 25.42 -32.43
N CYS A 98 -8.36 24.41 -33.24
CA CYS A 98 -9.74 23.99 -33.45
C CYS A 98 -9.88 22.55 -32.96
N ASP A 99 -10.45 22.37 -31.78
CA ASP A 99 -11.02 21.10 -31.34
C ASP A 99 -12.38 20.94 -32.02
N ARG A 100 -12.51 19.91 -32.85
CA ARG A 100 -13.79 19.53 -33.44
C ARG A 100 -14.71 18.99 -32.35
N ARG A 101 -15.39 19.89 -31.62
CA ARG A 101 -16.67 19.73 -30.91
C ARG A 101 -17.07 21.10 -30.30
N SER A 102 -17.76 21.90 -31.12
CA SER A 102 -18.75 22.93 -30.72
C SER A 102 -18.43 23.83 -29.51
N VAL A 103 -17.66 24.90 -29.70
CA VAL A 103 -18.01 26.34 -29.54
C VAL A 103 -16.70 27.12 -29.71
N CYS A 104 -16.64 28.01 -30.71
CA CYS A 104 -15.46 28.85 -30.93
C CYS A 104 -15.31 29.87 -29.79
N ASP A 105 -14.19 29.82 -29.06
CA ASP A 105 -13.87 30.69 -27.91
C ASP A 105 -13.87 32.21 -28.27
N TYR A 106 -13.78 32.54 -29.57
CA TYR A 106 -13.90 33.92 -30.08
C TYR A 106 -15.34 34.47 -29.96
N ARG A 107 -16.36 33.62 -30.21
CA ARG A 107 -17.78 33.99 -30.15
C ARG A 107 -18.22 34.26 -28.72
N VAL A 108 -17.68 33.49 -27.77
CA VAL A 108 -17.94 33.60 -26.33
C VAL A 108 -17.39 34.92 -25.77
N LYS A 109 -16.24 35.39 -26.27
CA LYS A 109 -15.57 36.58 -25.72
C LYS A 109 -15.98 37.91 -26.35
N THR A 110 -16.45 37.93 -27.60
CA THR A 110 -16.67 39.20 -28.33
C THR A 110 -18.10 39.41 -28.83
N GLY A 111 -18.97 38.39 -28.75
CA GLY A 111 -20.36 38.47 -29.20
C GLY A 111 -20.57 38.63 -30.71
N LYS A 112 -19.51 38.62 -31.53
CA LYS A 112 -19.60 38.68 -33.00
C LYS A 112 -19.35 37.31 -33.61
N THR A 113 -20.11 36.97 -34.66
CA THR A 113 -19.89 35.79 -35.51
C THR A 113 -18.71 36.05 -36.47
N CYS A 114 -17.91 35.01 -36.71
CA CYS A 114 -16.79 35.07 -37.65
C CYS A 114 -17.33 35.08 -39.09
N ASP A 115 -17.37 36.26 -39.72
CA ASP A 115 -17.68 36.42 -41.14
C ASP A 115 -16.47 35.94 -41.95
N GLY A 116 -16.48 34.67 -42.34
CA GLY A 116 -15.41 34.06 -43.15
C GLY A 116 -15.46 32.53 -43.25
N CYS A 117 -16.28 31.84 -42.45
CA CYS A 117 -16.43 30.40 -42.55
C CYS A 117 -17.50 30.02 -43.59
N GLN A 118 -17.12 29.66 -44.81
CA GLN A 118 -18.02 29.08 -45.83
C GLN A 118 -18.38 27.60 -45.55
N PHE A 119 -18.57 27.24 -44.28
CA PHE A 119 -19.23 26.00 -43.88
C PHE A 119 -20.31 26.33 -42.86
N ASN A 120 -21.36 27.00 -43.33
CA ASN A 120 -22.58 27.22 -42.58
C ASN A 120 -23.76 26.90 -43.50
N ASP A 121 -24.30 25.70 -43.35
CA ASP A 121 -25.73 25.41 -43.54
C ASP A 121 -26.02 24.02 -42.96
N LYS A 122 -26.45 24.02 -41.68
CA LYS A 122 -27.22 22.98 -40.94
C LYS A 122 -26.98 22.98 -39.41
N CYS A 123 -26.77 24.15 -38.82
CA CYS A 123 -26.96 24.32 -37.37
C CYS A 123 -28.03 25.38 -37.13
N VAL A 124 -29.28 24.95 -37.02
CA VAL A 124 -30.36 25.74 -36.41
C VAL A 124 -31.00 24.87 -35.33
N GLU A 125 -31.02 25.42 -34.13
CA GLU A 125 -31.74 24.99 -32.94
C GLU A 125 -33.23 24.77 -33.21
N LYS A 126 -33.89 23.90 -32.45
CA LYS A 126 -35.24 24.20 -31.97
C LYS A 126 -35.58 23.52 -30.65
N GLU A 127 -36.16 24.34 -29.79
CA GLU A 127 -36.51 24.18 -28.38
C GLU A 127 -37.70 23.23 -28.12
N VAL A 128 -37.90 22.93 -26.84
CA VAL A 128 -38.98 22.15 -26.22
C VAL A 128 -40.31 22.92 -26.24
N SER A 129 -41.43 22.28 -26.63
CA SER A 129 -42.75 22.34 -25.94
C SER A 129 -43.89 21.60 -26.68
N ASP A 130 -44.67 20.87 -25.87
CA ASP A 130 -46.11 20.53 -25.91
C ASP A 130 -46.79 19.66 -27.01
N TYR A 131 -47.67 18.79 -26.48
CA TYR A 131 -48.81 18.02 -27.03
C TYR A 131 -48.63 16.61 -27.66
N ASP A 132 -49.10 15.63 -26.87
CA ASP A 132 -49.99 14.48 -27.13
C ASP A 132 -49.86 13.57 -28.38
N ASP A 133 -49.84 12.28 -28.01
CA ASP A 133 -50.56 11.13 -28.55
C ASP A 133 -50.19 10.45 -29.88
N THR A 134 -50.13 9.11 -29.74
CA THR A 134 -50.33 8.03 -30.72
C THR A 134 -49.17 7.55 -31.62
N ALA A 135 -48.89 6.24 -31.40
CA ALA A 135 -48.69 5.18 -32.38
C ALA A 135 -47.29 4.94 -33.00
N THR A 136 -46.78 3.76 -32.63
CA THR A 136 -46.20 2.68 -33.46
C THR A 136 -44.77 2.76 -33.99
N ASP A 137 -44.00 1.74 -33.56
CA ASP A 137 -42.97 0.96 -34.25
C ASP A 137 -41.77 1.66 -34.92
N GLY A 138 -40.57 1.37 -34.39
CA GLY A 138 -39.29 1.64 -35.06
C GLY A 138 -38.10 0.94 -34.40
N THR A 139 -37.49 0.02 -35.14
CA THR A 139 -36.26 -0.74 -34.86
C THR A 139 -34.98 0.12 -34.70
N PRO A 140 -33.88 -0.41 -34.11
CA PRO A 140 -32.72 0.37 -33.69
C PRO A 140 -31.57 0.41 -34.71
N GLY A 141 -30.83 1.52 -34.75
CA GLY A 141 -29.49 1.56 -35.35
C GLY A 141 -28.85 2.94 -35.31
N THR A 142 -27.90 3.16 -34.39
CA THR A 142 -26.53 3.72 -34.60
C THR A 142 -25.90 4.13 -33.25
N THR A 143 -25.02 3.27 -32.70
CA THR A 143 -24.27 3.51 -31.44
C THR A 143 -22.75 3.28 -31.61
N GLN A 144 -22.20 3.46 -32.81
CA GLN A 144 -20.79 3.14 -33.09
C GLN A 144 -19.84 4.34 -33.22
N GLN A 145 -20.34 5.58 -33.34
CA GLN A 145 -19.47 6.74 -33.61
C GLN A 145 -18.98 7.48 -32.35
N THR A 146 -19.49 7.20 -31.16
CA THR A 146 -19.07 7.85 -29.91
C THR A 146 -18.02 7.07 -29.11
N GLN A 147 -17.82 5.78 -29.41
CA GLN A 147 -16.79 4.92 -28.79
C GLN A 147 -15.39 5.14 -29.39
N ASP A 148 -15.29 5.38 -30.69
CA ASP A 148 -13.98 5.56 -31.37
C ASP A 148 -13.28 6.88 -30.99
N ASP A 149 -14.04 7.94 -30.69
CA ASP A 149 -13.50 9.27 -30.35
C ASP A 149 -12.93 9.37 -28.91
N LYS A 150 -13.35 8.48 -27.99
CA LYS A 150 -12.81 8.42 -26.61
C LYS A 150 -11.53 7.58 -26.55
N MET A 151 -11.48 6.49 -27.33
CA MET A 151 -10.32 5.59 -27.42
C MET A 151 -9.06 6.28 -27.99
N GLN A 152 -9.21 7.21 -28.95
CA GLN A 152 -8.07 7.91 -29.55
C GLN A 152 -7.39 8.97 -28.66
N ARG A 153 -8.06 9.47 -27.60
CA ARG A 153 -7.46 10.44 -26.65
C ARG A 153 -6.57 9.77 -25.61
N ASP A 154 -6.97 8.61 -25.09
CA ASP A 154 -6.19 7.84 -24.10
C ASP A 154 -4.89 7.26 -24.70
N ASP A 155 -4.95 6.80 -25.96
CA ASP A 155 -3.78 6.30 -26.69
C ASP A 155 -2.67 7.35 -26.83
N SER A 156 -3.02 8.63 -26.90
CA SER A 156 -2.05 9.71 -27.16
C SER A 156 -1.22 10.07 -25.92
N GLN A 157 -1.81 10.01 -24.72
CA GLN A 157 -1.12 10.33 -23.46
C GLN A 157 -0.35 9.11 -22.93
N GLN A 158 -0.91 7.90 -23.07
CA GLN A 158 -0.23 6.65 -22.74
C GLN A 158 1.01 6.44 -23.63
N LEU A 159 0.93 6.71 -24.94
CA LEU A 159 2.05 6.53 -25.86
C LEU A 159 3.22 7.49 -25.56
N VAL A 160 2.95 8.72 -25.13
CA VAL A 160 4.00 9.68 -24.72
C VAL A 160 4.71 9.18 -23.46
N ASN A 161 3.95 8.71 -22.46
CA ASN A 161 4.51 8.19 -21.22
C ASN A 161 5.29 6.89 -21.43
N GLN A 162 4.82 6.00 -22.31
CA GLN A 162 5.50 4.77 -22.67
C GLN A 162 6.82 5.03 -23.41
N ARG A 163 6.83 5.99 -24.35
CA ARG A 163 8.04 6.40 -25.08
C ARG A 163 9.08 7.07 -24.16
N LEU A 164 8.64 7.89 -23.20
CA LEU A 164 9.53 8.50 -22.20
C LEU A 164 10.15 7.48 -21.25
N ARG A 165 9.37 6.48 -20.79
CA ARG A 165 9.89 5.36 -19.98
C ARG A 165 10.95 4.54 -20.73
N TYR A 166 10.77 4.35 -22.03
CA TYR A 166 11.72 3.56 -22.82
C TYR A 166 13.03 4.33 -23.11
N ILE A 167 12.94 5.64 -23.41
CA ILE A 167 14.10 6.52 -23.53
C ILE A 167 14.91 6.53 -22.21
N ARG A 168 14.22 6.53 -21.07
CA ARG A 168 14.85 6.44 -19.74
C ARG A 168 15.65 5.14 -19.57
N ALA A 169 15.04 4.00 -19.84
CA ALA A 169 15.71 2.69 -19.74
C ALA A 169 16.93 2.57 -20.67
N LEU A 170 16.86 3.16 -21.87
CA LEU A 170 17.98 3.19 -22.83
C LEU A 170 19.16 4.03 -22.32
N VAL A 171 18.89 5.22 -21.77
CA VAL A 171 19.93 6.10 -21.18
C VAL A 171 20.59 5.44 -19.97
N GLU A 172 19.83 4.70 -19.16
CA GLU A 172 20.33 3.97 -18.00
C GLU A 172 21.22 2.78 -18.40
N ALA A 173 20.98 2.17 -19.56
CA ALA A 173 21.75 1.02 -20.06
C ALA A 173 23.01 1.40 -20.87
N THR A 174 23.26 2.68 -21.16
CA THR A 174 24.41 3.10 -21.98
C THR A 174 25.66 3.39 -21.13
N PRO A 175 26.85 2.83 -21.44
CA PRO A 175 28.08 3.18 -20.73
C PRO A 175 28.41 4.68 -20.82
N GLU A 176 29.03 5.26 -19.79
CA GLU A 176 29.30 6.71 -19.68
C GLU A 176 30.12 7.30 -20.85
N THR A 177 30.78 6.46 -21.65
CA THR A 177 31.66 6.83 -22.77
C THR A 177 30.98 6.78 -24.16
N ALA A 178 29.75 6.29 -24.28
CA ALA A 178 29.08 6.13 -25.57
C ALA A 178 28.31 7.40 -26.01
N GLU A 179 28.45 7.80 -27.29
CA GLU A 179 27.59 8.82 -27.91
C GLU A 179 26.41 8.16 -28.63
N ILE A 180 25.18 8.49 -28.23
CA ILE A 180 23.97 8.10 -28.96
C ILE A 180 23.62 9.19 -29.96
N ALA A 181 23.62 8.85 -31.24
CA ALA A 181 23.49 9.84 -32.32
C ALA A 181 22.05 10.08 -32.80
N VAL A 182 21.15 9.09 -32.86
CA VAL A 182 19.77 9.31 -33.38
C VAL A 182 18.76 8.28 -32.85
N VAL A 183 17.60 8.74 -32.37
CA VAL A 183 16.39 7.92 -32.19
C VAL A 183 15.32 8.43 -33.15
N GLU A 184 14.87 7.60 -34.10
CA GLU A 184 13.73 7.90 -34.99
C GLU A 184 12.47 7.18 -34.47
N ILE A 185 11.37 7.91 -34.33
CA ILE A 185 10.09 7.34 -33.88
C ILE A 185 9.03 7.68 -34.93
N SER A 186 8.57 6.67 -35.68
CA SER A 186 7.52 6.80 -36.70
C SER A 186 6.24 6.08 -36.28
N LYS A 187 5.11 6.39 -36.93
CA LYS A 187 3.76 5.90 -36.59
C LYS A 187 3.18 4.88 -37.59
N LYS A 188 3.93 4.38 -38.59
CA LYS A 188 3.39 3.46 -39.62
C LYS A 188 4.06 2.09 -39.66
N THR A 189 3.20 1.06 -39.61
CA THR A 189 3.45 -0.34 -39.96
C THR A 189 3.64 -0.52 -41.48
N GLY A 190 4.53 -1.45 -41.86
CA GLY A 190 4.52 -2.11 -43.17
C GLY A 190 5.12 -1.36 -44.37
N HIS A 191 6.31 -1.82 -44.81
CA HIS A 191 7.04 -1.51 -46.06
C HIS A 191 7.73 -0.13 -46.19
N LEU A 192 9.06 -0.17 -46.13
CA LEU A 192 9.96 0.90 -46.58
C LEU A 192 10.47 0.52 -47.98
N GLN A 193 10.13 1.32 -48.99
CA GLN A 193 10.94 1.49 -50.20
C GLN A 193 11.66 2.83 -50.09
N ASP A 194 12.70 2.92 -49.25
CA ASP A 194 13.71 3.98 -49.39
C ASP A 194 14.99 3.60 -48.63
N ASP A 195 15.84 2.80 -49.27
CA ASP A 195 17.17 2.36 -48.79
C ASP A 195 18.27 3.44 -48.92
N ARG A 196 17.91 4.70 -49.18
CA ARG A 196 18.87 5.75 -49.53
C ARG A 196 19.62 6.37 -48.34
N LEU A 197 19.19 6.15 -47.09
CA LEU A 197 19.80 6.76 -45.89
C LEU A 197 20.92 5.93 -45.24
N LEU A 198 21.19 4.72 -45.75
CA LEU A 198 22.15 3.77 -45.15
C LEU A 198 23.41 3.54 -46.02
N GLN A 199 23.54 4.19 -47.17
CA GLN A 199 24.61 3.89 -48.12
C GLN A 199 25.90 4.69 -47.91
N ASP A 200 25.87 5.75 -47.09
CA ASP A 200 27.05 6.56 -46.79
C ASP A 200 27.39 6.47 -45.29
N GLU A 201 28.30 5.53 -44.95
CA GLU A 201 29.19 5.44 -43.78
C GLU A 201 29.20 4.06 -43.08
N PRO A 202 30.37 3.41 -42.85
CA PRO A 202 30.44 1.98 -42.48
C PRO A 202 30.13 1.64 -41.01
N GLN A 203 29.68 2.59 -40.18
CA GLN A 203 29.64 2.44 -38.71
C GLN A 203 28.23 2.51 -38.09
N ARG A 204 27.18 2.25 -38.86
CA ARG A 204 25.78 2.30 -38.38
C ARG A 204 25.18 0.89 -38.28
N GLN A 205 24.80 0.45 -37.08
CA GLN A 205 24.00 -0.76 -36.88
C GLN A 205 22.54 -0.43 -36.51
N LEU A 206 21.62 -1.24 -37.03
CA LEU A 206 20.17 -1.12 -36.90
C LEU A 206 19.68 -2.11 -35.83
N ILE A 207 19.16 -1.63 -34.71
CA ILE A 207 18.57 -2.49 -33.67
C ILE A 207 17.05 -2.55 -33.91
N GLN A 208 16.51 -3.75 -34.18
CA GLN A 208 15.06 -3.96 -34.29
C GLN A 208 14.43 -4.13 -32.89
N CYS A 209 13.39 -3.34 -32.61
CA CYS A 209 12.55 -3.46 -31.41
C CYS A 209 11.13 -3.94 -31.78
N PRO A 210 10.37 -4.53 -30.84
CA PRO A 210 8.98 -4.90 -31.09
C PRO A 210 8.11 -3.63 -31.26
N ARG A 211 7.43 -3.54 -32.41
CA ARG A 211 6.49 -2.47 -32.87
C ARG A 211 7.10 -1.06 -33.07
N ASP A 212 7.13 -0.65 -34.34
CA ASP A 212 7.23 0.72 -34.91
C ASP A 212 8.35 1.68 -34.48
N ILE A 213 9.45 1.20 -33.88
CA ILE A 213 10.62 2.03 -33.53
C ILE A 213 11.91 1.41 -34.12
N ARG A 214 12.72 2.22 -34.82
CA ARG A 214 14.03 1.81 -35.38
C ARG A 214 15.14 2.68 -34.79
N LEU A 215 16.21 2.05 -34.33
CA LEU A 215 17.37 2.73 -33.72
C LEU A 215 18.59 2.64 -34.63
N ILE A 216 19.34 3.74 -34.76
CA ILE A 216 20.64 3.80 -35.45
C ILE A 216 21.69 4.26 -34.44
N VAL A 217 22.60 3.37 -34.06
CA VAL A 217 23.70 3.65 -33.11
C VAL A 217 25.00 3.80 -33.89
N GLN A 218 25.79 4.84 -33.57
CA GLN A 218 27.12 5.07 -34.14
C GLN A 218 28.13 4.99 -32.98
N ALA A 219 28.79 3.84 -32.83
CA ALA A 219 29.80 3.61 -31.79
C ALA A 219 31.20 3.91 -32.31
N GLY A 220 32.05 4.53 -31.48
CA GLY A 220 33.47 4.73 -31.80
C GLY A 220 34.24 3.40 -31.89
N PRO A 221 35.45 3.38 -32.50
CA PRO A 221 36.14 2.16 -32.93
C PRO A 221 36.49 1.15 -31.84
N GLU A 222 36.41 1.50 -30.56
CA GLU A 222 36.90 0.68 -29.43
C GLU A 222 35.79 -0.02 -28.62
N ALA A 223 34.51 0.08 -29.01
CA ALA A 223 33.39 -0.44 -28.22
C ALA A 223 32.59 -1.59 -28.84
N VAL A 224 33.08 -2.22 -29.92
CA VAL A 224 32.24 -3.09 -30.78
C VAL A 224 32.26 -4.58 -30.41
N ASP A 225 33.17 -5.05 -29.55
CA ASP A 225 33.28 -6.48 -29.23
C ASP A 225 32.45 -6.99 -28.04
N SER A 226 31.73 -6.12 -27.31
CA SER A 226 31.04 -6.52 -26.06
C SER A 226 29.51 -6.34 -26.07
N ALA A 227 28.88 -6.13 -27.22
CA ALA A 227 27.44 -5.90 -27.30
C ALA A 227 26.77 -6.70 -28.43
N ILE A 228 26.87 -8.02 -28.38
CA ILE A 228 25.88 -8.90 -29.00
C ILE A 228 24.97 -9.38 -27.88
N VAL A 229 23.82 -8.72 -27.73
CA VAL A 229 22.71 -9.28 -26.96
C VAL A 229 22.04 -10.29 -27.88
N GLU A 230 22.39 -11.57 -27.72
CA GLU A 230 21.61 -12.64 -28.31
C GLU A 230 20.18 -12.58 -27.76
N THR A 231 19.23 -12.57 -28.68
CA THR A 231 17.81 -12.72 -28.35
C THR A 231 17.60 -14.14 -27.80
N PRO A 232 16.94 -14.34 -26.65
CA PRO A 232 16.56 -15.68 -26.25
C PRO A 232 15.48 -16.18 -27.22
N GLY A 233 15.92 -16.97 -28.20
CA GLY A 233 15.08 -17.96 -28.82
C GLY A 233 14.52 -18.89 -27.76
N THR A 234 13.30 -19.35 -27.99
CA THR A 234 12.53 -20.23 -27.11
C THR A 234 13.29 -21.52 -26.81
N THR A 235 14.06 -21.53 -25.74
CA THR A 235 14.62 -22.75 -25.16
C THR A 235 13.80 -23.05 -23.91
N GLN A 236 13.14 -24.20 -23.89
CA GLN A 236 12.45 -24.72 -22.72
C GLN A 236 13.47 -24.85 -21.58
N GLN A 237 13.54 -23.84 -20.71
CA GLN A 237 14.25 -23.93 -19.44
C GLN A 237 13.37 -24.73 -18.47
N THR A 238 13.87 -25.89 -18.06
CA THR A 238 13.30 -26.71 -17.00
C THR A 238 13.23 -25.92 -15.68
N GLN A 239 12.18 -26.17 -14.88
CA GLN A 239 11.79 -25.45 -13.65
C GLN A 239 12.83 -25.45 -12.49
N ASP A 240 14.04 -25.96 -12.69
CA ASP A 240 15.02 -26.18 -11.62
C ASP A 240 15.92 -24.97 -11.26
N ASP A 241 15.81 -23.84 -11.97
CA ASP A 241 16.63 -22.63 -11.70
C ASP A 241 16.02 -21.66 -10.66
N LYS A 242 14.97 -22.08 -9.92
CA LYS A 242 14.35 -21.29 -8.85
C LYS A 242 15.00 -21.55 -7.48
N MET A 243 15.77 -20.56 -7.01
CA MET A 243 16.37 -20.42 -5.67
C MET A 243 17.53 -21.39 -5.39
N GLN A 244 18.78 -20.89 -5.42
CA GLN A 244 19.92 -21.59 -4.82
C GLN A 244 19.67 -21.77 -3.32
N ARG A 245 19.15 -22.94 -2.94
CA ARG A 245 18.97 -23.37 -1.55
C ARG A 245 20.29 -23.97 -1.06
N ASP A 246 20.70 -23.61 0.16
CA ASP A 246 21.88 -24.24 0.75
C ASP A 246 21.57 -25.63 1.33
N ASP A 247 22.63 -26.40 1.59
CA ASP A 247 22.53 -27.78 2.08
C ASP A 247 21.72 -27.91 3.38
N SER A 248 21.83 -26.95 4.31
CA SER A 248 21.07 -26.97 5.57
C SER A 248 19.57 -26.80 5.35
N GLN A 249 19.17 -25.95 4.39
CA GLN A 249 17.76 -25.81 4.00
C GLN A 249 17.25 -27.08 3.30
N GLN A 250 18.06 -27.69 2.44
CA GLN A 250 17.69 -28.94 1.78
C GLN A 250 17.52 -30.07 2.79
N LEU A 251 18.40 -30.17 3.80
CA LEU A 251 18.26 -31.13 4.89
C LEU A 251 16.94 -30.97 5.64
N VAL A 252 16.50 -29.74 5.92
CA VAL A 252 15.18 -29.49 6.54
C VAL A 252 14.03 -29.87 5.60
N ILE A 253 14.16 -29.60 4.30
CA ILE A 253 13.09 -29.89 3.32
C ILE A 253 12.94 -31.39 3.08
N GLN A 254 14.02 -32.17 3.15
CA GLN A 254 14.06 -33.57 2.74
C GLN A 254 14.17 -34.56 3.91
N CYS A 255 14.16 -34.09 5.16
CA CYS A 255 14.24 -34.97 6.32
C CYS A 255 13.02 -35.92 6.41
N PRO A 256 13.11 -37.01 7.20
CA PRO A 256 12.04 -37.98 7.33
C PRO A 256 10.69 -37.36 7.73
N ARG A 257 9.60 -37.92 7.18
CA ARG A 257 8.21 -37.48 7.41
C ARG A 257 7.80 -37.41 8.88
N ASP A 258 8.26 -38.35 9.69
CA ASP A 258 7.86 -38.53 11.09
C ASP A 258 8.75 -37.76 12.09
N ILE A 259 9.72 -36.99 11.58
CA ILE A 259 10.64 -36.23 12.43
C ILE A 259 9.92 -35.12 13.19
N ARG A 260 10.35 -34.92 14.44
CA ARG A 260 10.00 -33.76 15.25
C ARG A 260 11.22 -32.84 15.35
N LEU A 261 11.15 -31.69 14.71
CA LEU A 261 12.30 -30.83 14.48
C LEU A 261 12.01 -29.38 14.89
N ILE A 262 12.91 -28.78 15.67
CA ILE A 262 12.97 -27.34 15.88
C ILE A 262 14.03 -26.76 14.95
N VAL A 263 13.60 -25.93 14.00
CA VAL A 263 14.47 -25.28 13.03
C VAL A 263 14.86 -23.90 13.56
N GLN A 264 16.13 -23.75 13.92
CA GLN A 264 16.70 -22.49 14.40
C GLN A 264 17.12 -21.63 13.21
N ALA A 265 16.35 -20.58 12.91
CA ALA A 265 16.55 -19.77 11.72
C ALA A 265 16.82 -18.31 12.10
N GLY A 266 17.98 -17.78 11.72
CA GLY A 266 18.27 -16.35 11.90
C GLY A 266 17.46 -15.44 10.95
N PRO A 267 17.59 -14.11 11.09
CA PRO A 267 17.01 -13.18 10.13
C PRO A 267 17.58 -13.43 8.74
N GLY A 268 16.68 -13.55 7.76
CA GLY A 268 17.06 -13.65 6.36
C GLY A 268 17.60 -15.00 5.91
N THR A 269 17.46 -16.04 6.73
CA THR A 269 17.86 -17.42 6.36
C THR A 269 16.77 -18.21 5.62
N GLY A 270 15.67 -17.55 5.27
CA GLY A 270 14.60 -18.17 4.50
C GLY A 270 13.62 -19.03 5.30
N LYS A 271 13.52 -18.86 6.63
CA LYS A 271 12.60 -19.59 7.54
C LYS A 271 11.24 -19.96 6.92
N THR A 272 10.43 -18.96 6.59
CA THR A 272 9.10 -19.16 6.01
C THR A 272 9.16 -19.76 4.60
N ALA A 273 10.20 -19.47 3.81
CA ALA A 273 10.39 -20.07 2.49
C ALA A 273 10.72 -21.57 2.60
N VAL A 274 11.52 -21.98 3.59
CA VAL A 274 11.81 -23.39 3.90
C VAL A 274 10.55 -24.10 4.38
N ALA A 275 9.75 -23.47 5.25
CA ALA A 275 8.45 -24.03 5.69
C ALA A 275 7.49 -24.26 4.51
N CYS A 276 7.38 -23.30 3.58
CA CYS A 276 6.56 -23.44 2.38
C CYS A 276 7.11 -24.54 1.46
N ALA A 277 8.43 -24.59 1.26
CA ALA A 277 9.07 -25.59 0.41
C ALA A 277 8.94 -27.01 0.98
N ARG A 278 9.04 -27.18 2.31
CA ARG A 278 8.76 -28.46 2.97
C ARG A 278 7.31 -28.87 2.78
N THR A 279 6.37 -27.93 2.89
CA THR A 279 4.95 -28.22 2.67
C THR A 279 4.69 -28.73 1.26
N ALA A 280 5.22 -28.05 0.24
CA ALA A 280 5.13 -28.50 -1.15
C ALA A 280 5.82 -29.86 -1.35
N TRP A 281 6.99 -30.08 -0.75
CA TRP A 281 7.70 -31.36 -0.82
C TRP A 281 6.90 -32.53 -0.24
N LEU A 282 6.25 -32.33 0.91
CA LEU A 282 5.37 -33.33 1.53
C LEU A 282 4.24 -33.75 0.59
N ILE A 283 3.65 -32.80 -0.14
CA ILE A 283 2.54 -33.04 -1.06
C ILE A 283 3.05 -33.68 -2.36
N ASP A 284 4.02 -33.06 -3.02
CA ASP A 284 4.43 -33.45 -4.38
C ASP A 284 5.33 -34.68 -4.39
N LYS A 285 6.24 -34.82 -3.42
CA LYS A 285 7.23 -35.91 -3.38
C LYS A 285 6.84 -37.02 -2.41
N GLU A 286 6.34 -36.68 -1.23
CA GLU A 286 5.95 -37.67 -0.22
C GLU A 286 4.48 -38.09 -0.29
N LYS A 287 3.68 -37.44 -1.15
CA LYS A 287 2.26 -37.76 -1.42
C LYS A 287 1.38 -37.72 -0.16
N VAL A 288 1.72 -36.83 0.78
CA VAL A 288 0.86 -36.52 1.93
C VAL A 288 -0.40 -35.80 1.44
N ASP A 289 -1.56 -36.21 1.93
CA ASP A 289 -2.82 -35.53 1.64
C ASP A 289 -2.77 -34.09 2.20
N PRO A 290 -2.95 -33.04 1.37
CA PRO A 290 -2.96 -31.65 1.81
C PRO A 290 -3.92 -31.37 2.98
N GLY A 291 -5.06 -32.09 3.06
CA GLY A 291 -6.05 -31.94 4.12
C GLY A 291 -5.59 -32.40 5.51
N LEU A 292 -4.50 -33.17 5.56
CA LEU A 292 -3.87 -33.73 6.77
C LEU A 292 -2.61 -32.95 7.20
N ILE A 293 -2.31 -31.83 6.54
CA ILE A 293 -1.21 -30.92 6.89
C ILE A 293 -1.77 -29.66 7.54
N TRP A 294 -1.27 -29.31 8.73
CA TRP A 294 -1.56 -28.03 9.37
C TRP A 294 -0.33 -27.12 9.33
N LEU A 295 -0.55 -25.87 8.97
CA LEU A 295 0.46 -24.82 9.03
C LEU A 295 -0.08 -23.64 9.84
N ILE A 296 0.52 -23.46 11.01
CA ILE A 296 0.17 -22.41 11.96
C ILE A 296 1.13 -21.25 11.80
N SER A 297 0.57 -20.03 11.70
CA SER A 297 1.35 -18.79 11.70
C SER A 297 0.84 -17.79 12.74
N PHE A 298 1.70 -16.86 13.16
CA PHE A 298 1.39 -15.87 14.19
C PHE A 298 0.39 -14.80 13.72
N THR A 299 0.39 -14.41 12.44
CA THR A 299 -0.47 -13.33 11.92
C THR A 299 -1.33 -13.77 10.75
N ARG A 300 -2.51 -13.17 10.61
CA ARG A 300 -3.38 -13.42 9.44
C ARG A 300 -2.71 -12.98 8.14
N THR A 301 -1.96 -11.88 8.14
CA THR A 301 -1.21 -11.45 6.94
C THR A 301 -0.24 -12.54 6.48
N ALA A 302 0.52 -13.14 7.42
CA ALA A 302 1.45 -14.21 7.10
C ALA A 302 0.73 -15.46 6.56
N VAL A 303 -0.48 -15.77 7.04
CA VAL A 303 -1.29 -16.89 6.50
C VAL A 303 -1.56 -16.75 5.00
N TYR A 304 -1.87 -15.54 4.51
CA TYR A 304 -2.08 -15.30 3.08
C TYR A 304 -0.77 -15.39 2.30
N GLU A 305 0.29 -14.73 2.79
CA GLU A 305 1.61 -14.77 2.14
C GLU A 305 2.18 -16.20 2.06
N ILE A 306 1.96 -17.02 3.10
CA ILE A 306 2.36 -18.43 3.13
C ILE A 306 1.54 -19.25 2.14
N ARG A 307 0.22 -19.01 2.06
CA ARG A 307 -0.66 -19.68 1.09
C ARG A 307 -0.19 -19.39 -0.34
N ASP A 308 -0.03 -18.13 -0.71
CA ASP A 308 0.40 -17.75 -2.05
C ASP A 308 1.76 -18.37 -2.39
N ARG A 309 2.71 -18.35 -1.44
CA ARG A 309 4.04 -18.95 -1.63
C ARG A 309 4.02 -20.48 -1.78
N ILE A 310 3.15 -21.18 -1.04
CA ILE A 310 3.01 -22.63 -1.21
C ILE A 310 2.41 -22.93 -2.60
N ALA A 311 1.41 -22.16 -3.03
CA ALA A 311 0.81 -22.31 -4.36
C ALA A 311 1.85 -22.17 -5.48
N GLU A 312 2.81 -21.24 -5.33
CA GLU A 312 3.93 -21.07 -6.27
C GLU A 312 4.94 -22.23 -6.29
N TYR A 313 5.00 -23.02 -5.22
CA TYR A 313 5.95 -24.13 -5.07
C TYR A 313 5.35 -25.49 -5.42
N LEU A 314 4.03 -25.61 -5.42
CA LEU A 314 3.32 -26.84 -5.78
C LEU A 314 3.31 -27.06 -7.29
N ASP A 315 3.38 -28.33 -7.71
CA ASP A 315 3.16 -28.72 -9.10
C ASP A 315 1.71 -28.38 -9.56
N ASP A 316 0.73 -28.52 -8.66
CA ASP A 316 -0.66 -28.07 -8.81
C ASP A 316 -1.02 -27.07 -7.69
N GLY A 317 -1.02 -25.77 -8.03
CA GLY A 317 -1.27 -24.69 -7.09
C GLY A 317 -2.66 -24.71 -6.44
N GLU A 318 -3.66 -25.33 -7.06
CA GLU A 318 -5.03 -25.41 -6.52
C GLU A 318 -5.08 -26.25 -5.23
N LEU A 319 -4.16 -27.21 -5.07
CA LEU A 319 -4.06 -28.05 -3.86
C LEU A 319 -3.81 -27.24 -2.58
N VAL A 320 -3.29 -26.01 -2.69
CA VAL A 320 -3.07 -25.13 -1.55
C VAL A 320 -4.36 -24.84 -0.77
N HIS A 321 -5.51 -24.85 -1.43
CA HIS A 321 -6.80 -24.58 -0.81
C HIS A 321 -7.26 -25.70 0.13
N ALA A 322 -6.72 -26.92 -0.03
CA ALA A 322 -6.98 -28.03 0.87
C ALA A 322 -6.09 -28.00 2.13
N ILE A 323 -4.99 -27.23 2.12
CA ILE A 323 -4.08 -27.12 3.26
C ILE A 323 -4.73 -26.25 4.36
N LYS A 324 -4.67 -26.77 5.59
CA LYS A 324 -5.14 -26.06 6.78
C LYS A 324 -4.09 -25.03 7.25
N ILE A 325 -4.14 -23.84 6.65
CA ILE A 325 -3.28 -22.70 6.98
C ILE A 325 -4.09 -21.63 7.72
N ALA A 326 -3.83 -21.45 9.03
CA ALA A 326 -4.50 -20.40 9.82
C ALA A 326 -3.67 -19.94 11.03
N THR A 327 -4.15 -18.91 11.73
CA THR A 327 -3.61 -18.52 13.04
C THR A 327 -4.10 -19.47 14.13
N ILE A 328 -3.42 -19.51 15.28
CA ILE A 328 -3.79 -20.36 16.42
C ILE A 328 -5.25 -20.12 16.83
N ASP A 329 -5.66 -18.86 17.01
CA ASP A 329 -7.02 -18.51 17.41
C ASP A 329 -8.08 -18.96 16.39
N SER A 330 -7.74 -18.87 15.10
CA SER A 330 -8.65 -19.28 14.01
C SER A 330 -8.83 -20.80 14.00
N HIS A 331 -7.75 -21.56 14.19
CA HIS A 331 -7.82 -23.01 14.38
C HIS A 331 -8.58 -23.38 15.64
N ALA A 332 -8.33 -22.66 16.73
CA ALA A 332 -8.95 -22.95 18.00
C ALA A 332 -10.48 -22.80 17.92
N TRP A 333 -10.93 -21.70 17.32
CA TRP A 333 -12.33 -21.46 17.03
C TRP A 333 -12.95 -22.54 16.14
N ALA A 334 -12.28 -22.92 15.06
CA ALA A 334 -12.80 -23.92 14.12
C ALA A 334 -13.03 -25.30 14.78
N ILE A 335 -12.13 -25.72 15.68
CA ILE A 335 -12.28 -26.97 16.42
C ILE A 335 -13.35 -26.82 17.50
N HIS A 336 -13.29 -25.77 18.31
CA HIS A 336 -14.25 -25.56 19.40
C HIS A 336 -15.69 -25.51 18.87
N SER A 337 -15.95 -24.71 17.82
CA SER A 337 -17.29 -24.61 17.22
C SER A 337 -17.78 -25.88 16.51
N GLY A 338 -16.87 -26.75 16.06
CA GLY A 338 -17.22 -28.03 15.44
C GLY A 338 -17.60 -29.13 16.44
N PHE A 339 -17.12 -29.04 17.69
CA PHE A 339 -17.28 -30.08 18.71
C PHE A 339 -18.06 -29.63 19.96
N ASP A 340 -18.36 -28.34 20.11
CA ASP A 340 -19.16 -27.80 21.20
C ASP A 340 -20.35 -27.00 20.66
N SER A 341 -21.56 -27.55 20.77
CA SER A 341 -22.80 -26.88 20.34
C SER A 341 -23.17 -25.66 21.18
N SER A 342 -22.50 -25.44 22.32
CA SER A 342 -22.64 -24.25 23.15
C SER A 342 -21.66 -23.12 22.80
N ALA A 343 -20.80 -23.33 21.79
CA ALA A 343 -19.84 -22.33 21.34
C ALA A 343 -20.56 -21.04 20.91
N SER A 344 -20.34 -19.97 21.68
CA SER A 344 -20.85 -18.63 21.39
C SER A 344 -19.79 -17.77 20.72
N LEU A 345 -20.15 -17.11 19.62
CA LEU A 345 -19.31 -16.13 18.90
C LEU A 345 -18.92 -14.91 19.76
N MET A 346 -19.53 -14.75 20.94
CA MET A 346 -19.34 -13.59 21.82
C MET A 346 -18.41 -13.84 23.02
N GLY A 347 -17.71 -14.98 23.08
CA GLY A 347 -16.68 -15.24 24.10
C GLY A 347 -15.38 -14.48 23.85
N ASP A 348 -14.56 -14.28 24.88
CA ASP A 348 -13.21 -13.73 24.73
C ASP A 348 -12.31 -14.71 23.95
N TYR A 349 -11.35 -14.18 23.18
CA TYR A 349 -10.40 -15.02 22.44
C TYR A 349 -9.61 -15.94 23.38
N GLU A 350 -9.23 -15.46 24.56
CA GLU A 350 -8.56 -16.26 25.59
C GLU A 350 -9.44 -17.42 26.08
N ASP A 351 -10.73 -17.17 26.32
CA ASP A 351 -11.69 -18.20 26.75
C ASP A 351 -11.79 -19.32 25.73
N ASN A 352 -11.79 -18.97 24.44
CA ASN A 352 -11.83 -19.96 23.35
C ASN A 352 -10.57 -20.84 23.31
N ILE A 353 -9.38 -20.25 23.52
CA ILE A 353 -8.13 -21.03 23.61
C ILE A 353 -8.15 -21.94 24.84
N GLN A 354 -8.57 -21.42 25.99
CA GLN A 354 -8.66 -22.18 27.23
C GLN A 354 -9.63 -23.35 27.10
N ARG A 355 -10.80 -23.11 26.48
CA ARG A 355 -11.80 -24.14 26.24
C ARG A 355 -11.30 -25.22 25.30
N LEU A 356 -10.62 -24.86 24.22
CA LEU A 356 -10.03 -25.87 23.35
C LEU A 356 -8.95 -26.67 24.08
N LEU A 357 -8.10 -26.03 24.89
CA LEU A 357 -7.09 -26.73 25.68
C LEU A 357 -7.72 -27.81 26.59
N GLU A 358 -8.88 -27.53 27.18
CA GLU A 358 -9.66 -28.53 27.93
C GLU A 358 -10.20 -29.65 27.03
N LEU A 359 -10.74 -29.31 25.86
CA LEU A 359 -11.28 -30.29 24.91
C LEU A 359 -10.20 -31.23 24.39
N VAL A 360 -8.99 -30.74 24.07
CA VAL A 360 -7.85 -31.60 23.66
C VAL A 360 -7.51 -32.61 24.77
N LYS A 361 -7.66 -32.21 26.05
CA LYS A 361 -7.39 -33.07 27.21
C LYS A 361 -8.50 -34.05 27.55
N THR A 362 -9.75 -33.79 27.16
CA THR A 362 -10.91 -34.51 27.72
C THR A 362 -11.84 -35.11 26.67
N HIS A 363 -11.91 -34.54 25.47
CA HIS A 363 -12.88 -34.90 24.45
C HIS A 363 -12.30 -35.88 23.43
N GLU A 364 -12.82 -37.10 23.40
CA GLU A 364 -12.32 -38.19 22.54
C GLU A 364 -12.37 -37.82 21.05
N GLY A 365 -13.49 -37.26 20.57
CA GLY A 365 -13.62 -36.86 19.16
C GLY A 365 -12.62 -35.79 18.70
N VAL A 366 -12.17 -34.90 19.61
CA VAL A 366 -11.13 -33.91 19.29
C VAL A 366 -9.77 -34.60 19.18
N ARG A 367 -9.48 -35.57 20.06
CA ARG A 367 -8.26 -36.37 20.01
C ARG A 367 -8.20 -37.26 18.77
N GLU A 368 -9.31 -37.88 18.39
CA GLU A 368 -9.41 -38.67 17.16
C GLU A 368 -9.19 -37.78 15.93
N TYR A 369 -9.83 -36.61 15.89
CA TYR A 369 -9.62 -35.63 14.82
C TYR A 369 -8.15 -35.19 14.72
N LEU A 370 -7.53 -34.82 15.84
CA LEU A 370 -6.09 -34.51 15.88
C LEU A 370 -5.21 -35.72 15.53
N GLY A 371 -5.66 -36.94 15.84
CA GLY A 371 -4.99 -38.19 15.49
C GLY A 371 -4.87 -38.44 13.99
N THR A 372 -5.70 -37.79 13.16
CA THR A 372 -5.64 -37.89 11.69
C THR A 372 -4.53 -37.07 11.05
N LEU A 373 -3.95 -36.11 11.78
CA LEU A 373 -2.88 -35.26 11.27
C LEU A 373 -1.65 -36.08 10.89
N GLU A 374 -1.13 -35.86 9.68
CA GLU A 374 0.14 -36.44 9.26
C GLU A 374 1.30 -35.48 9.50
N PHE A 375 1.05 -34.17 9.49
CA PHE A 375 2.11 -33.19 9.64
C PHE A 375 1.63 -31.86 10.25
N LEU A 376 2.40 -31.33 11.19
CA LEU A 376 2.19 -30.01 11.81
C LEU A 376 3.42 -29.11 11.60
N ILE A 377 3.20 -27.92 11.04
CA ILE A 377 4.20 -26.86 10.90
C ILE A 377 3.77 -25.66 11.72
N VAL A 378 4.69 -25.08 12.49
CA VAL A 378 4.49 -23.84 13.24
C VAL A 378 5.56 -22.83 12.83
N ASP A 379 5.16 -21.73 12.19
CA ASP A 379 6.04 -20.61 11.86
C ASP A 379 6.01 -19.52 12.96
N GLU A 380 7.09 -18.75 13.06
CA GLU A 380 7.27 -17.68 14.06
C GLU A 380 7.05 -18.16 15.51
N ALA A 381 7.49 -19.38 15.84
CA ALA A 381 7.20 -20.03 17.11
C ALA A 381 7.70 -19.27 18.36
N GLN A 382 8.73 -18.44 18.20
CA GLN A 382 9.26 -17.60 19.29
C GLN A 382 8.23 -16.60 19.85
N ASP A 383 7.16 -16.29 19.10
CA ASP A 383 6.13 -15.33 19.50
C ASP A 383 4.90 -15.99 20.14
N ILE A 384 4.91 -17.32 20.25
CA ILE A 384 3.84 -18.08 20.89
C ILE A 384 4.19 -18.25 22.36
N VAL A 385 3.46 -17.58 23.24
CA VAL A 385 3.61 -17.59 24.70
C VAL A 385 2.27 -17.89 25.40
N GLY A 386 2.29 -18.03 26.73
CA GLY A 386 1.08 -18.22 27.54
C GLY A 386 0.25 -19.45 27.17
N ILE A 387 -1.07 -19.31 27.26
CA ILE A 387 -2.02 -20.41 27.03
C ILE A 387 -1.99 -20.95 25.59
N ARG A 388 -1.50 -20.15 24.62
CA ARG A 388 -1.35 -20.59 23.22
C ARG A 388 -0.20 -21.58 23.10
N ALA A 389 0.91 -21.32 23.81
CA ALA A 389 2.01 -22.26 23.90
C ALA A 389 1.57 -23.55 24.58
N ASP A 390 0.77 -23.44 25.67
CA ASP A 390 0.18 -24.63 26.33
C ASP A 390 -0.70 -25.45 25.38
N LEU A 391 -1.56 -24.79 24.61
CA LEU A 391 -2.41 -25.45 23.63
C LEU A 391 -1.59 -26.21 22.58
N ILE A 392 -0.57 -25.59 21.99
CA ILE A 392 0.26 -26.25 20.97
C ILE A 392 1.03 -27.42 21.57
N VAL A 393 1.59 -27.28 22.78
CA VAL A 393 2.27 -28.39 23.48
C VAL A 393 1.30 -29.56 23.71
N GLU A 394 0.07 -29.28 24.15
CA GLU A 394 -0.93 -30.33 24.41
C GLU A 394 -1.42 -30.99 23.11
N ILE A 395 -1.58 -30.22 22.03
CA ILE A 395 -1.86 -30.78 20.70
C ILE A 395 -0.74 -31.75 20.31
N ILE A 396 0.54 -31.34 20.38
CA ILE A 396 1.68 -32.18 20.01
C ILE A 396 1.77 -33.46 20.86
N LYS A 397 1.41 -33.39 22.16
CA LYS A 397 1.31 -34.56 23.04
C LYS A 397 0.24 -35.56 22.58
N THR A 398 -0.82 -35.08 21.94
CA THR A 398 -1.93 -35.90 21.42
C THR A 398 -1.61 -36.50 20.05
N LEU A 399 -0.73 -35.87 19.26
CA LEU A 399 -0.38 -36.34 17.92
C LEU A 399 0.34 -37.71 17.96
N PRO A 400 0.03 -38.61 16.99
CA PRO A 400 0.76 -39.87 16.84
C PRO A 400 2.27 -39.65 16.69
N LYS A 401 3.07 -40.66 17.07
CA LYS A 401 4.53 -40.59 16.85
C LYS A 401 4.92 -40.59 15.37
N THR A 402 4.05 -41.09 14.50
CA THR A 402 4.20 -41.07 13.04
C THR A 402 3.86 -39.71 12.42
N CYS A 403 3.32 -38.77 13.19
CA CYS A 403 3.01 -37.42 12.76
C CYS A 403 4.28 -36.55 12.90
N GLY A 404 4.73 -35.99 11.79
CA GLY A 404 5.86 -35.07 11.77
C GLY A 404 5.49 -33.71 12.37
N VAL A 405 6.44 -33.08 13.06
CA VAL A 405 6.25 -31.75 13.64
C VAL A 405 7.45 -30.87 13.36
N MET A 406 7.26 -29.71 12.73
CA MET A 406 8.32 -28.74 12.50
C MET A 406 7.99 -27.39 13.13
N ILE A 407 8.92 -26.91 13.96
CA ILE A 407 8.80 -25.65 14.69
C ILE A 407 9.88 -24.71 14.20
N PHE A 408 9.50 -23.68 13.46
CA PHE A 408 10.42 -22.68 12.92
C PHE A 408 10.50 -21.49 13.88
N SER A 409 11.72 -21.17 14.35
CA SER A 409 11.92 -20.13 15.37
C SER A 409 13.17 -19.27 15.15
N ASP A 410 13.10 -18.01 15.60
CA ASP A 410 14.25 -17.15 15.87
C ASP A 410 14.14 -16.50 17.25
N ASP A 411 14.72 -17.12 18.28
CA ASP A 411 14.62 -16.62 19.66
C ASP A 411 15.22 -15.20 19.83
N ALA A 412 16.14 -14.78 18.96
CA ALA A 412 16.70 -13.42 18.96
C ALA A 412 15.68 -12.37 18.49
N GLN A 413 14.64 -12.80 17.79
CA GLN A 413 13.54 -11.95 17.34
C GLN A 413 12.31 -12.05 18.23
N ALA A 414 12.32 -12.79 19.36
CA ALA A 414 11.18 -12.91 20.26
C ALA A 414 10.81 -11.56 20.90
N ILE A 415 9.80 -10.87 20.35
CA ILE A 415 9.37 -9.54 20.82
C ILE A 415 7.84 -9.39 20.87
N TYR A 416 7.07 -10.46 20.60
CA TYR A 416 5.63 -10.45 20.81
C TYR A 416 5.27 -11.29 22.04
N GLY A 417 4.91 -10.61 23.11
CA GLY A 417 4.13 -11.17 24.21
C GLY A 417 2.63 -11.12 23.87
N PHE A 418 2.19 -12.03 22.99
CA PHE A 418 0.80 -12.29 22.56
C PHE A 418 -0.27 -11.14 22.68
N THR A 419 -0.08 -9.98 22.05
CA THR A 419 -1.11 -9.16 21.33
C THR A 419 -0.56 -7.78 20.92
N SER A 420 -1.31 -7.11 20.05
CA SER A 420 -1.19 -5.67 19.74
C SER A 420 -1.36 -4.76 20.97
N ASP A 421 -1.88 -5.30 22.08
CA ASP A 421 -2.05 -4.63 23.35
C ASP A 421 -0.90 -4.91 24.30
N GLU A 422 -0.24 -3.85 24.74
CA GLU A 422 0.85 -3.91 25.72
C GLU A 422 0.38 -4.42 27.10
N ASP A 423 -0.93 -4.42 27.36
CA ASP A 423 -1.51 -4.89 28.62
C ASP A 423 -1.48 -6.42 28.73
N ALA A 424 -1.65 -7.16 27.62
CA ALA A 424 -1.38 -8.60 27.59
C ALA A 424 0.12 -8.91 27.65
N ARG A 425 0.98 -7.97 27.21
CA ARG A 425 2.43 -8.14 27.30
C ARG A 425 2.91 -8.21 28.74
N LYS A 426 2.38 -7.36 29.62
CA LYS A 426 2.63 -7.44 31.07
C LYS A 426 2.21 -8.78 31.68
N LEU A 427 1.13 -9.38 31.17
CA LEU A 427 0.66 -10.71 31.61
C LEU A 427 1.56 -11.83 31.06
N SER A 428 2.20 -11.62 29.91
CA SER A 428 3.14 -12.57 29.29
C SER A 428 4.60 -12.39 29.73
N GLU A 429 4.91 -11.33 30.49
CA GLU A 429 6.27 -11.00 30.91
C GLU A 429 6.85 -12.12 31.78
N GLY A 430 7.98 -12.70 31.36
CA GLY A 430 8.61 -13.84 32.02
C GLY A 430 7.98 -15.21 31.73
N GLN A 431 6.99 -15.31 30.83
CA GLN A 431 6.45 -16.61 30.41
C GLN A 431 7.36 -17.28 29.38
N ALA A 432 7.56 -18.60 29.56
CA ALA A 432 8.29 -19.41 28.59
C ALA A 432 7.56 -19.44 27.23
N THR A 433 8.30 -19.18 26.17
CA THR A 433 7.91 -19.35 24.76
C THR A 433 7.62 -20.82 24.44
N LEU A 434 6.95 -21.05 23.31
CA LEU A 434 6.69 -22.41 22.82
C LEU A 434 7.98 -23.21 22.66
N THR A 435 9.04 -22.61 22.10
CA THR A 435 10.32 -23.31 21.90
C THR A 435 10.97 -23.70 23.22
N GLU A 436 10.95 -22.83 24.24
CA GLU A 436 11.45 -23.15 25.58
C GLU A 436 10.68 -24.30 26.23
N ARG A 437 9.35 -24.32 26.11
CA ARG A 437 8.51 -25.41 26.64
C ARG A 437 8.80 -26.74 25.93
N LEU A 438 8.91 -26.73 24.60
CA LEU A 438 9.21 -27.94 23.83
C LEU A 438 10.61 -28.49 24.14
N ARG A 439 11.60 -27.62 24.35
CA ARG A 439 12.96 -28.04 24.75
C ARG A 439 12.99 -28.67 26.14
N ALA A 440 12.11 -28.23 27.05
CA ALA A 440 11.98 -28.80 28.40
C ALA A 440 11.30 -30.19 28.36
N GLU A 441 10.40 -30.42 27.41
CA GLU A 441 9.63 -31.67 27.27
C GLU A 441 10.37 -32.74 26.46
N LYS A 442 11.44 -33.32 27.05
CA LYS A 442 12.31 -34.31 26.38
C LYS A 442 11.59 -35.53 25.82
N VAL A 443 10.45 -35.92 26.40
CA VAL A 443 9.65 -37.07 25.96
C VAL A 443 9.09 -36.89 24.54
N LEU A 444 8.97 -35.63 24.07
CA LEU A 444 8.47 -35.33 22.73
C LEU A 444 9.49 -35.59 21.62
N GLY A 445 10.77 -35.81 21.95
CA GLY A 445 11.78 -36.28 21.01
C GLY A 445 12.19 -35.26 19.93
N PHE A 446 12.16 -33.97 20.24
CA PHE A 446 12.57 -32.94 19.29
C PHE A 446 14.09 -32.93 19.06
N GLU A 447 14.48 -32.93 17.79
CA GLU A 447 15.83 -32.57 17.34
C GLU A 447 15.91 -31.08 17.03
N GLU A 448 17.13 -30.51 17.00
CA GLU A 448 17.35 -29.11 16.61
C GLU A 448 18.31 -29.04 15.41
N LEU A 449 17.92 -28.26 14.39
CA LEU A 449 18.75 -28.04 13.21
C LEU A 449 18.80 -26.54 12.87
N PRO A 450 19.99 -25.91 12.88
CA PRO A 450 20.14 -24.51 12.50
C PRO A 450 20.26 -24.33 10.98
N ILE A 451 19.59 -23.31 10.45
CA ILE A 451 19.83 -22.82 9.08
C ILE A 451 20.55 -21.47 9.17
N GLU A 452 21.76 -21.39 8.61
CA GLU A 452 22.69 -20.28 8.87
C GLU A 452 22.91 -19.34 7.68
N THR A 453 22.70 -19.80 6.44
CA THR A 453 22.98 -18.98 5.26
C THR A 453 21.99 -17.84 5.13
N ILE A 454 22.50 -16.62 4.99
CA ILE A 454 21.69 -15.40 4.88
C ILE A 454 21.52 -15.02 3.41
N PHE A 455 20.27 -15.07 2.94
CA PHE A 455 19.86 -14.72 1.58
C PHE A 455 19.23 -13.33 1.47
N ARG A 456 18.68 -12.80 2.57
CA ARG A 456 17.95 -11.51 2.58
C ARG A 456 18.79 -10.32 2.11
N THR A 457 20.10 -10.36 2.31
CA THR A 457 20.98 -9.21 2.06
C THR A 457 22.31 -9.64 1.47
N LYS A 458 22.84 -8.79 0.58
CA LYS A 458 24.21 -8.87 0.08
C LYS A 458 25.18 -7.99 0.89
N SER A 459 24.67 -7.09 1.74
CA SER A 459 25.49 -6.19 2.56
C SER A 459 26.32 -6.96 3.59
N ALA A 460 27.63 -6.72 3.59
CA ALA A 460 28.56 -7.37 4.52
C ALA A 460 28.31 -6.95 5.98
N THR A 461 27.91 -5.70 6.21
CA THR A 461 27.60 -5.17 7.54
C THR A 461 26.30 -5.79 8.08
N LEU A 462 25.24 -5.83 7.27
CA LEU A 462 23.99 -6.49 7.67
C LEU A 462 24.18 -7.98 7.93
N LYS A 463 25.01 -8.69 7.13
CA LYS A 463 25.37 -10.08 7.40
C LYS A 463 26.04 -10.26 8.77
N LYS A 464 26.91 -9.33 9.20
CA LYS A 464 27.51 -9.36 10.54
C LYS A 464 26.45 -9.17 11.63
N ILE A 465 25.52 -8.23 11.45
CA ILE A 465 24.40 -8.04 12.40
C ILE A 465 23.60 -9.34 12.52
N PHE A 466 23.20 -9.93 11.39
CA PHE A 466 22.31 -11.09 11.35
C PHE A 466 22.93 -12.36 11.92
N SER A 467 24.27 -12.43 11.95
CA SER A 467 25.02 -13.60 12.42
C SER A 467 25.75 -13.36 13.75
N GLN A 468 26.71 -12.43 13.79
CA GLN A 468 27.58 -12.18 14.95
C GLN A 468 26.84 -11.46 16.07
N THR A 469 26.16 -10.36 15.76
CA THR A 469 25.38 -9.62 16.76
C THR A 469 24.22 -10.47 17.26
N ARG A 470 23.56 -11.25 16.39
CA ARG A 470 22.55 -12.24 16.79
C ARG A 470 23.05 -13.21 17.86
N LYS A 471 24.27 -13.77 17.71
CA LYS A 471 24.86 -14.68 18.70
C LYS A 471 24.98 -13.99 20.06
N LYS A 472 25.36 -12.72 20.11
CA LYS A 472 25.44 -11.93 21.35
C LYS A 472 24.06 -11.65 21.93
N VAL A 473 23.05 -11.34 21.10
CA VAL A 473 21.65 -11.17 21.55
C VAL A 473 21.13 -12.44 22.25
N LEU A 474 21.49 -13.62 21.75
CA LEU A 474 21.08 -14.90 22.34
C LEU A 474 21.86 -15.30 23.60
N GLN A 475 23.00 -14.67 23.90
CA GLN A 475 23.82 -15.04 25.06
C GLN A 475 23.14 -14.61 26.35
N ILE A 476 23.01 -15.54 27.29
CA ILE A 476 22.56 -15.25 28.66
C ILE A 476 23.66 -14.45 29.37
N THR A 477 23.29 -13.32 29.98
CA THR A 477 24.20 -12.45 30.73
C THR A 477 23.71 -12.23 32.16
N LYS A 478 24.65 -11.89 33.04
CA LYS A 478 24.34 -11.41 34.40
C LYS A 478 24.09 -9.90 34.45
N ASP A 479 24.48 -9.16 33.40
CA ASP A 479 24.25 -7.73 33.26
C ASP A 479 23.52 -7.40 31.94
N PRO A 480 22.18 -7.54 31.92
CA PRO A 480 21.36 -7.19 30.75
C PRO A 480 21.45 -5.73 30.32
N ALA A 481 21.67 -4.80 31.27
CA ALA A 481 21.73 -3.38 30.98
C ALA A 481 23.00 -3.03 30.19
N GLN A 482 24.15 -3.62 30.55
CA GLN A 482 25.38 -3.46 29.78
C GLN A 482 25.27 -4.11 28.40
N LYS A 483 24.71 -5.33 28.32
CA LYS A 483 24.47 -6.00 27.02
C LYS A 483 23.65 -5.14 26.06
N LEU A 484 22.58 -4.49 26.55
CA LEU A 484 21.79 -3.58 25.74
C LEU A 484 22.63 -2.41 25.19
N ARG A 485 23.49 -1.81 26.01
CA ARG A 485 24.38 -0.71 25.58
C ARG A 485 25.36 -1.20 24.52
N ASP A 486 26.01 -2.33 24.75
CA ASP A 486 26.98 -2.92 23.82
C ASP A 486 26.34 -3.25 22.46
N ILE A 487 25.13 -3.81 22.46
CA ILE A 487 24.40 -4.14 21.22
C ILE A 487 23.95 -2.89 20.48
N LYS A 488 23.51 -1.83 21.17
CA LYS A 488 23.19 -0.55 20.54
C LYS A 488 24.42 0.08 19.88
N GLU A 489 25.56 0.04 20.55
CA GLU A 489 26.84 0.56 20.03
C GLU A 489 27.29 -0.25 18.82
N GLU A 490 27.32 -1.58 18.91
CA GLU A 490 27.69 -2.46 17.81
C GLU A 490 26.79 -2.30 16.57
N ILE A 491 25.47 -2.20 16.75
CA ILE A 491 24.55 -1.94 15.64
C ILE A 491 24.81 -0.56 15.02
N SER A 492 25.17 0.44 15.84
CA SER A 492 25.48 1.79 15.35
C SER A 492 26.81 1.85 14.60
N ASP A 493 27.80 1.05 15.00
CA ASP A 493 29.09 0.92 14.33
C ASP A 493 29.01 0.12 13.03
N LEU A 494 28.10 -0.87 12.96
CA LEU A 494 27.84 -1.66 11.77
C LEU A 494 26.85 -0.99 10.81
N ALA A 495 26.17 0.09 11.22
CA ALA A 495 25.26 0.81 10.33
C ALA A 495 26.00 1.43 9.14
N ASP A 496 25.33 1.52 7.99
CA ASP A 496 25.91 2.09 6.77
C ASP A 496 26.01 3.62 6.84
N ASP A 497 25.19 4.26 7.68
CA ASP A 497 25.20 5.71 7.89
C ASP A 497 24.55 6.10 9.23
N GLN A 498 24.76 7.34 9.66
CA GLN A 498 24.12 7.93 10.82
C GLN A 498 23.36 9.20 10.45
N ILE A 499 22.16 9.35 10.99
CA ILE A 499 21.35 10.55 10.86
C ILE A 499 21.33 11.34 12.17
N ASP A 500 21.57 12.64 12.09
CA ASP A 500 21.43 13.52 13.24
C ASP A 500 19.95 13.80 13.57
N ALA A 501 19.70 14.31 14.77
CA ALA A 501 18.35 14.52 15.26
C ALA A 501 17.55 15.55 14.43
N TRP A 502 18.24 16.45 13.72
CA TRP A 502 17.62 17.52 12.95
C TRP A 502 17.37 17.14 11.49
N SER A 503 18.10 16.17 10.93
CA SER A 503 17.84 15.67 9.58
C SER A 503 16.59 14.79 9.49
N ILE A 504 15.90 14.52 10.59
CA ILE A 504 14.63 13.80 10.60
C ILE A 504 13.61 14.44 9.63
N PHE A 505 13.62 15.77 9.45
CA PHE A 505 12.74 16.47 8.51
C PHE A 505 13.08 16.22 7.03
N SER A 506 14.32 15.81 6.71
CA SER A 506 14.75 15.48 5.35
C SER A 506 14.31 14.08 4.90
N LEU A 507 13.88 13.23 5.84
CA LEU A 507 13.34 11.89 5.58
C LEU A 507 12.02 11.89 4.79
N SER A 508 11.39 13.06 4.67
CA SER A 508 10.14 13.23 3.92
C SER A 508 10.22 12.91 2.42
N ASN A 509 11.40 12.93 1.83
CA ASN A 509 11.60 12.62 0.41
C ASN A 509 11.83 11.12 0.14
N LEU A 510 11.86 10.30 1.19
CA LEU A 510 12.04 8.86 1.06
C LEU A 510 10.75 8.20 0.59
N ASN A 511 10.86 7.19 -0.26
CA ASN A 511 9.73 6.34 -0.62
C ASN A 511 10.03 4.91 -0.18
N ASP A 512 9.02 4.26 0.40
CA ASP A 512 9.03 2.85 0.82
C ASP A 512 10.12 2.45 1.85
N SER A 513 10.87 3.43 2.39
CA SER A 513 11.78 3.23 3.52
C SER A 513 11.04 3.16 4.85
N PHE A 514 11.56 2.37 5.79
CA PHE A 514 11.06 2.34 7.15
C PHE A 514 11.78 3.36 8.02
N VAL A 515 11.02 4.12 8.82
CA VAL A 515 11.56 4.90 9.93
C VAL A 515 10.99 4.33 11.23
N LEU A 516 11.84 3.61 11.95
CA LEU A 516 11.41 2.76 13.06
C LEU A 516 11.75 3.37 14.40
N TYR A 517 10.75 3.39 15.28
CA TYR A 517 10.87 3.87 16.66
C TYR A 517 10.52 2.78 17.67
N ARG A 518 11.09 2.87 18.87
CA ARG A 518 10.71 1.99 19.98
C ARG A 518 9.29 2.25 20.50
N ARG A 519 8.92 3.53 20.64
CA ARG A 519 7.69 3.94 21.34
C ARG A 519 6.69 4.61 20.42
N ARG A 520 5.40 4.39 20.70
CA ARG A 520 4.29 5.02 19.98
C ARG A 520 4.37 6.55 19.98
N ALA A 521 4.66 7.16 21.14
CA ALA A 521 4.79 8.61 21.26
C ALA A 521 5.85 9.21 20.33
N ASP A 522 6.88 8.44 19.98
CA ASP A 522 7.96 8.90 19.09
C ASP A 522 7.52 8.90 17.62
N VAL A 523 6.76 7.88 17.21
CA VAL A 523 6.13 7.85 15.88
C VAL A 523 5.13 8.99 15.72
N LEU A 524 4.26 9.19 16.73
CA LEU A 524 3.26 10.26 16.76
C LEU A 524 3.90 11.67 16.75
N LEU A 525 5.01 11.82 17.47
CA LEU A 525 5.77 13.07 17.46
C LEU A 525 6.42 13.32 16.10
N HIS A 526 7.05 12.31 15.48
CA HIS A 526 7.62 12.46 14.15
C HIS A 526 6.53 12.75 13.11
N SER A 527 5.40 12.04 13.14
CA SER A 527 4.27 12.33 12.26
C SER A 527 3.81 13.79 12.38
N SER A 528 3.72 14.33 13.60
CA SER A 528 3.44 15.76 13.82
C SER A 528 4.49 16.69 13.18
N LEU A 529 5.78 16.31 13.25
CA LEU A 529 6.90 17.05 12.67
C LEU A 529 6.97 16.97 11.14
N MET A 530 6.31 15.99 10.53
CA MET A 530 6.19 15.87 9.07
C MET A 530 5.15 16.83 8.49
N GLU A 531 4.37 17.52 9.35
CA GLU A 531 3.35 18.49 8.97
C GLU A 531 2.33 17.93 7.96
N LEU A 532 2.40 18.34 6.69
CA LEU A 532 1.53 17.89 5.59
C LEU A 532 2.30 17.07 4.54
N LYS A 533 3.56 16.73 4.82
CA LYS A 533 4.37 15.94 3.90
C LYS A 533 3.84 14.50 3.87
N PRO A 534 3.78 13.86 2.69
CA PRO A 534 3.31 12.49 2.55
C PRO A 534 4.13 11.54 3.42
N HIS A 535 3.44 10.68 4.16
CA HIS A 535 4.04 9.58 4.91
C HIS A 535 2.97 8.57 5.27
N ARG A 536 3.43 7.36 5.58
CA ARG A 536 2.59 6.25 6.01
C ARG A 536 2.86 5.91 7.46
N ILE A 537 1.84 5.38 8.15
CA ILE A 537 1.93 5.09 9.58
C ILE A 537 1.54 3.65 9.85
N ARG A 538 2.37 2.98 10.64
CA ARG A 538 2.18 1.58 11.02
C ARG A 538 2.42 1.37 12.51
N MET A 539 1.34 1.23 13.26
CA MET A 539 1.34 0.94 14.70
C MET A 539 0.11 0.10 15.08
N SER A 540 0.17 -0.61 16.21
CA SER A 540 -0.98 -1.34 16.77
C SER A 540 -2.08 -0.39 17.27
N GLY A 541 -3.32 -0.87 17.45
CA GLY A 541 -4.41 -0.07 18.05
C GLY A 541 -4.86 1.16 17.24
N LEU A 542 -4.44 1.24 15.96
CA LEU A 542 -5.02 2.16 14.98
C LEU A 542 -6.27 1.51 14.36
N PRO A 543 -7.25 2.31 13.89
CA PRO A 543 -8.47 1.77 13.30
C PRO A 543 -8.18 0.85 12.12
N VAL A 544 -8.98 -0.21 11.98
CA VAL A 544 -8.98 -1.03 10.76
C VAL A 544 -9.39 -0.15 9.58
N CYS A 545 -8.55 -0.12 8.55
CA CYS A 545 -8.74 0.71 7.37
C CYS A 545 -9.29 -0.11 6.23
N LEU A 546 -10.61 -0.33 6.25
CA LEU A 546 -11.30 -0.86 5.08
C LEU A 546 -11.15 0.10 3.91
N LEU A 547 -10.90 -0.44 2.72
CA LEU A 547 -10.65 0.33 1.52
C LEU A 547 -11.78 1.35 1.27
N PRO A 548 -11.46 2.63 0.99
CA PRO A 548 -12.45 3.70 0.94
C PRO A 548 -13.39 3.61 -0.27
N TRP A 549 -13.00 2.95 -1.36
CA TRP A 549 -13.88 2.74 -2.51
C TRP A 549 -15.17 2.01 -2.12
N ILE A 550 -15.14 1.16 -1.09
CA ILE A 550 -16.31 0.43 -0.59
C ILE A 550 -17.36 1.42 -0.06
N GLY A 551 -16.95 2.35 0.79
CA GLY A 551 -17.82 3.39 1.33
C GLY A 551 -18.25 4.39 0.25
N ALA A 552 -17.35 4.72 -0.69
CA ALA A 552 -17.65 5.62 -1.79
C ALA A 552 -18.76 5.08 -2.70
N CYS A 553 -18.68 3.80 -3.09
CA CYS A 553 -19.69 3.17 -3.94
C CYS A 553 -20.94 2.78 -3.15
N LEU A 554 -20.79 2.13 -1.99
CA LEU A 554 -21.88 1.36 -1.38
C LEU A 554 -22.60 2.07 -0.23
N SER A 555 -22.18 3.27 0.17
CA SER A 555 -22.83 3.98 1.28
C SER A 555 -24.29 4.35 1.02
N GLY A 556 -24.63 4.67 -0.24
CA GLY A 556 -25.99 4.97 -0.68
C GLY A 556 -26.80 3.76 -1.16
N HIS A 557 -26.17 2.58 -1.27
CA HIS A 557 -26.82 1.36 -1.78
C HIS A 557 -27.65 0.70 -0.68
N VAL A 558 -28.98 0.63 -0.84
CA VAL A 558 -29.92 0.19 0.21
C VAL A 558 -30.65 -1.11 -0.11
N GLU A 559 -30.49 -1.61 -1.33
CA GLU A 559 -31.04 -2.88 -1.78
C GLU A 559 -30.26 -4.07 -1.17
N SER A 560 -30.95 -5.20 -0.99
CA SER A 560 -30.35 -6.42 -0.42
C SER A 560 -29.29 -7.07 -1.32
N SER A 561 -29.31 -6.76 -2.62
CA SER A 561 -28.39 -7.31 -3.61
C SER A 561 -27.71 -6.19 -4.39
N LEU A 562 -26.42 -6.33 -4.67
CA LEU A 562 -25.67 -5.48 -5.58
C LEU A 562 -25.42 -6.22 -6.89
N LYS A 563 -25.89 -5.66 -8.00
CA LYS A 563 -25.66 -6.19 -9.35
C LYS A 563 -24.34 -5.66 -9.91
N ARG A 564 -23.69 -6.46 -10.76
CA ARG A 564 -22.46 -6.05 -11.48
C ARG A 564 -22.61 -4.71 -12.19
N THR A 565 -23.71 -4.49 -12.92
CA THR A 565 -23.95 -3.24 -13.64
C THR A 565 -24.05 -2.04 -12.71
N THR A 566 -24.81 -2.17 -11.61
CA THR A 566 -24.94 -1.13 -10.59
C THR A 566 -23.60 -0.80 -9.95
N PHE A 567 -22.79 -1.81 -9.64
CA PHE A 567 -21.44 -1.59 -9.12
C PHE A 567 -20.55 -0.83 -10.11
N THR A 568 -20.56 -1.22 -11.38
CA THR A 568 -19.78 -0.54 -12.43
C THR A 568 -20.20 0.92 -12.57
N ASP A 569 -21.49 1.23 -12.54
CA ASP A 569 -22.00 2.62 -12.57
C ASP A 569 -21.49 3.43 -11.37
N LEU A 570 -21.57 2.87 -10.16
CA LEU A 570 -21.07 3.49 -8.93
C LEU A 570 -19.55 3.69 -8.96
N TRP A 571 -18.81 2.73 -9.53
CA TRP A 571 -17.35 2.83 -9.68
C TRP A 571 -16.95 3.99 -10.58
N HIS A 572 -17.53 4.08 -11.78
CA HIS A 572 -17.29 5.18 -12.71
C HIS A 572 -17.67 6.53 -12.11
N GLN A 573 -18.71 6.56 -11.26
CA GLN A 573 -19.17 7.79 -10.65
C GLN A 573 -18.27 8.28 -9.51
N TYR A 574 -17.75 7.37 -8.68
CA TYR A 574 -17.16 7.74 -7.39
C TYR A 574 -15.69 7.33 -7.19
N VAL A 575 -15.15 6.45 -8.04
CA VAL A 575 -13.82 5.85 -7.83
C VAL A 575 -12.90 6.12 -9.01
N GLU A 576 -13.35 5.85 -10.25
CA GLU A 576 -12.54 6.03 -11.46
C GLU A 576 -11.93 7.44 -11.55
N ASP A 577 -10.64 7.51 -11.90
CA ASP A 577 -9.85 8.74 -12.01
C ASP A 577 -9.73 9.56 -10.70
N THR A 578 -10.01 8.95 -9.54
CA THR A 578 -9.84 9.57 -8.22
C THR A 578 -8.70 8.95 -7.42
N SER A 579 -8.35 9.56 -6.28
CA SER A 579 -7.41 8.98 -5.31
C SER A 579 -7.92 7.70 -4.63
N LEU A 580 -9.21 7.36 -4.82
CA LEU A 580 -9.82 6.15 -4.27
C LEU A 580 -9.60 4.92 -5.17
N GLU A 581 -9.17 5.13 -6.42
CA GLU A 581 -8.87 4.07 -7.39
C GLU A 581 -7.52 3.41 -7.07
N ILE A 582 -7.55 2.54 -6.06
CA ILE A 582 -6.39 1.76 -5.61
C ILE A 582 -6.35 0.34 -6.18
N LEU A 583 -7.42 -0.08 -6.84
CA LEU A 583 -7.59 -1.38 -7.51
C LEU A 583 -8.24 -1.13 -8.88
N GLU A 584 -8.10 -2.08 -9.80
CA GLU A 584 -8.94 -2.07 -11.00
C GLU A 584 -10.38 -2.48 -10.66
N GLU A 585 -11.35 -1.92 -11.38
CA GLU A 585 -12.79 -2.15 -11.18
C GLU A 585 -13.17 -3.66 -11.18
N LYS A 586 -12.55 -4.43 -12.08
CA LYS A 586 -12.74 -5.89 -12.18
C LYS A 586 -12.24 -6.64 -10.94
N ASP A 587 -11.14 -6.19 -10.35
CA ASP A 587 -10.51 -6.85 -9.20
C ASP A 587 -11.30 -6.54 -7.93
N ALA A 588 -11.77 -5.30 -7.78
CA ALA A 588 -12.66 -4.90 -6.70
C ALA A 588 -13.97 -5.73 -6.70
N TRP A 589 -14.56 -5.94 -7.88
CA TRP A 589 -15.73 -6.81 -8.02
C TRP A 589 -15.45 -8.27 -7.70
N ALA A 590 -14.34 -8.81 -8.21
CA ALA A 590 -13.95 -10.19 -7.92
C ALA A 590 -13.79 -10.44 -6.41
N GLN A 591 -13.23 -9.46 -5.67
CA GLN A 591 -13.15 -9.53 -4.21
C GLN A 591 -14.54 -9.59 -3.56
N LEU A 592 -15.50 -8.75 -3.97
CA LEU A 592 -16.87 -8.76 -3.44
C LEU A 592 -17.57 -10.10 -3.69
N VAL A 593 -17.48 -10.62 -4.90
CA VAL A 593 -18.06 -11.93 -5.29
C VAL A 593 -17.46 -13.07 -4.47
N ARG A 594 -16.14 -13.05 -4.24
CA ARG A 594 -15.47 -14.09 -3.47
C ARG A 594 -16.02 -14.25 -2.05
N ILE A 595 -16.32 -13.14 -1.37
CA ILE A 595 -16.76 -13.19 0.04
C ILE A 595 -18.28 -13.22 0.22
N ALA A 596 -19.02 -12.67 -0.75
CA ALA A 596 -20.44 -12.41 -0.62
C ALA A 596 -21.25 -12.60 -1.92
N GLY A 597 -20.68 -13.22 -2.94
CA GLY A 597 -21.39 -13.54 -4.19
C GLY A 597 -22.49 -14.58 -4.00
N GLU A 598 -23.68 -14.30 -4.55
CA GLU A 598 -24.69 -15.32 -4.84
C GLU A 598 -24.45 -15.95 -6.23
N SER A 599 -23.88 -15.17 -7.14
CA SER A 599 -23.42 -15.57 -8.46
C SER A 599 -22.22 -14.71 -8.88
N SER A 600 -21.66 -14.94 -10.07
CA SER A 600 -20.59 -14.11 -10.61
C SER A 600 -21.01 -12.65 -10.91
N THR A 601 -22.32 -12.38 -10.95
CA THR A 601 -22.89 -11.07 -11.31
C THR A 601 -23.71 -10.42 -10.19
N VAL A 602 -23.88 -11.08 -9.04
CA VAL A 602 -24.70 -10.61 -7.92
C VAL A 602 -24.00 -10.86 -6.59
N VAL A 603 -23.96 -9.84 -5.74
CA VAL A 603 -23.43 -9.87 -4.37
C VAL A 603 -24.56 -9.65 -3.36
N ASP A 604 -24.65 -10.50 -2.34
CA ASP A 604 -25.54 -10.35 -1.18
C ASP A 604 -24.96 -9.31 -0.21
N MET A 605 -25.67 -8.19 -0.05
CA MET A 605 -25.23 -7.08 0.79
C MET A 605 -25.27 -7.40 2.29
N ARG A 606 -26.17 -8.27 2.74
CA ARG A 606 -26.23 -8.72 4.13
C ARG A 606 -25.01 -9.57 4.46
N ARG A 607 -24.66 -10.53 3.60
CA ARG A 607 -23.46 -11.37 3.74
C ARG A 607 -22.19 -10.52 3.66
N LEU A 608 -22.13 -9.56 2.74
CA LEU A 608 -21.00 -8.63 2.62
C LEU A 608 -20.78 -7.86 3.93
N ARG A 609 -21.84 -7.26 4.49
CA ARG A 609 -21.79 -6.56 5.78
C ARG A 609 -21.40 -7.48 6.93
N GLN A 610 -21.89 -8.73 6.93
CA GLN A 610 -21.49 -9.72 7.92
C GLN A 610 -20.00 -10.02 7.91
N CYS A 611 -19.38 -10.01 6.74
CA CYS A 611 -17.95 -10.23 6.56
C CYS A 611 -17.13 -8.98 6.90
N LEU A 612 -17.51 -7.81 6.36
CA LEU A 612 -16.74 -6.58 6.48
C LEU A 612 -16.92 -5.86 7.83
N GLY A 613 -18.07 -5.99 8.49
CA GLY A 613 -18.35 -5.35 9.77
C GLY A 613 -17.77 -6.09 10.99
N ARG A 614 -16.94 -7.12 10.81
CA ARG A 614 -16.33 -7.88 11.91
C ARG A 614 -15.20 -7.06 12.53
N GLY A 615 -14.85 -7.33 13.80
CA GLY A 615 -13.70 -6.68 14.45
C GLY A 615 -12.37 -6.92 13.74
N ALA A 616 -12.27 -8.01 12.97
CA ALA A 616 -11.11 -8.30 12.12
C ALA A 616 -11.59 -8.78 10.73
N PRO A 617 -11.90 -7.85 9.81
CA PRO A 617 -12.40 -8.15 8.48
C PRO A 617 -11.32 -8.79 7.57
N PRO A 618 -11.69 -9.33 6.39
CA PRO A 618 -10.72 -9.95 5.49
C PRO A 618 -9.66 -8.95 5.04
N THR A 619 -8.39 -9.36 5.07
CA THR A 619 -7.24 -8.47 4.87
C THR A 619 -7.15 -7.92 3.45
N GLU A 620 -7.70 -8.61 2.47
CA GLU A 620 -7.84 -8.14 1.08
C GLU A 620 -8.64 -6.83 0.94
N PHE A 621 -9.54 -6.56 1.89
CA PHE A 621 -10.28 -5.30 1.98
C PHE A 621 -9.64 -4.29 2.93
N CYS A 622 -8.46 -4.56 3.48
CA CYS A 622 -7.81 -3.72 4.48
C CYS A 622 -6.49 -3.14 3.97
N ALA A 623 -6.32 -1.82 4.13
CA ALA A 623 -5.02 -1.20 3.93
C ALA A 623 -4.05 -1.64 5.06
N PRO A 624 -2.80 -2.05 4.73
CA PRO A 624 -1.84 -2.55 5.72
C PRO A 624 -1.19 -1.44 6.56
N MET A 625 -1.46 -0.18 6.27
CA MET A 625 -0.92 1.02 6.92
C MET A 625 -1.82 2.23 6.62
N LEU A 626 -1.70 3.28 7.43
CA LEU A 626 -2.42 4.53 7.24
C LEU A 626 -1.64 5.47 6.32
N GLY A 627 -2.32 6.18 5.42
CA GLY A 627 -1.73 7.20 4.55
C GLY A 627 -1.18 6.68 3.22
N HIS A 628 -0.65 7.61 2.42
CA HIS A 628 -0.16 7.36 1.07
C HIS A 628 1.18 8.06 0.81
N GLY A 629 2.06 7.39 0.06
CA GLY A 629 3.39 7.91 -0.31
C GLY A 629 4.36 8.08 0.87
N GLY A 630 5.59 8.48 0.56
CA GLY A 630 6.59 8.84 1.57
C GLY A 630 7.13 7.65 2.38
N PRO A 631 7.87 7.93 3.47
CA PRO A 631 8.40 6.91 4.37
C PRO A 631 7.28 6.28 5.20
N ILE A 632 7.53 5.06 5.69
CA ILE A 632 6.65 4.37 6.64
C ILE A 632 7.19 4.61 8.05
N LEU A 633 6.51 5.47 8.81
CA LEU A 633 6.79 5.71 10.22
C LEU A 633 6.10 4.62 11.04
N GLY A 634 6.86 3.88 11.85
CA GLY A 634 6.26 2.78 12.60
C GLY A 634 6.99 2.44 13.87
N THR A 635 6.31 1.69 14.73
CA THR A 635 7.01 1.04 15.84
C THR A 635 7.77 -0.18 15.32
N ILE A 636 8.90 -0.49 15.95
CA ILE A 636 9.68 -1.69 15.61
C ILE A 636 8.80 -2.94 15.69
N HIS A 637 7.97 -3.04 16.73
CA HIS A 637 6.99 -4.10 16.91
C HIS A 637 6.07 -4.23 15.70
N ALA A 638 5.36 -3.17 15.30
CA ALA A 638 4.38 -3.23 14.22
C ALA A 638 5.02 -3.56 12.86
N SER A 639 6.33 -3.37 12.71
CA SER A 639 7.09 -3.61 11.49
C SER A 639 7.72 -5.01 11.43
N LYS A 640 7.63 -5.80 12.51
CA LYS A 640 8.10 -7.19 12.53
C LYS A 640 7.33 -8.03 11.50
N GLY A 641 8.05 -8.96 10.87
CA GLY A 641 7.57 -9.76 9.74
C GLY A 641 7.62 -9.03 8.39
N ARG A 642 7.99 -7.75 8.35
CA ARG A 642 8.19 -6.98 7.12
C ARG A 642 9.60 -6.47 7.00
N GLU A 643 10.02 -6.20 5.78
CA GLU A 643 11.37 -5.78 5.43
C GLU A 643 11.30 -4.74 4.32
N THR A 644 12.34 -3.93 4.20
CA THR A 644 12.51 -2.96 3.11
C THR A 644 14.00 -2.81 2.78
N GLU A 645 14.31 -2.25 1.63
CA GLU A 645 15.68 -1.97 1.19
C GLU A 645 16.40 -1.06 2.19
N PHE A 646 15.74 0.01 2.63
CA PHE A 646 16.32 1.06 3.48
C PHE A 646 15.57 1.19 4.81
N VAL A 647 16.29 1.03 5.92
CA VAL A 647 15.73 1.21 7.27
C VAL A 647 16.47 2.32 8.00
N TYR A 648 15.71 3.25 8.55
CA TYR A 648 16.14 4.29 9.47
C TYR A 648 15.72 3.88 10.88
N LEU A 649 16.65 3.28 11.62
CA LEU A 649 16.41 2.83 12.99
C LEU A 649 16.74 3.95 13.98
N MET A 650 15.71 4.47 14.64
CA MET A 650 15.87 5.50 15.65
C MET A 650 16.12 4.83 17.01
N ILE A 651 17.41 4.68 17.35
CA ILE A 651 17.90 4.01 18.56
C ILE A 651 17.31 4.69 19.80
N PRO A 652 16.56 3.96 20.64
CA PRO A 652 15.94 4.55 21.82
C PRO A 652 17.00 4.99 22.84
N PRO A 653 16.73 6.05 23.61
CA PRO A 653 17.56 6.38 24.77
C PRO A 653 17.61 5.20 25.75
N ASP A 654 18.56 5.23 26.68
CA ASP A 654 18.62 4.19 27.70
C ASP A 654 17.33 4.18 28.51
N PRO A 655 16.71 2.99 28.67
CA PRO A 655 15.48 2.87 29.41
C PRO A 655 15.72 3.13 30.90
N GLY A 656 14.67 3.55 31.61
CA GLY A 656 14.74 3.76 33.06
C GLY A 656 14.68 2.45 33.85
N ASP A 657 14.84 2.57 35.16
CA ASP A 657 14.78 1.43 36.10
C ASP A 657 13.48 0.62 35.96
N GLY A 658 13.59 -0.71 36.07
CA GLY A 658 12.46 -1.63 35.99
C GLY A 658 12.04 -2.03 34.56
N THR A 659 12.85 -1.73 33.54
CA THR A 659 12.63 -2.18 32.16
C THR A 659 13.29 -3.53 31.91
N ASP A 660 12.65 -4.43 31.16
CA ASP A 660 13.29 -5.64 30.65
C ASP A 660 14.34 -5.29 29.58
N HIS A 661 15.60 -5.19 30.00
CA HIS A 661 16.71 -4.90 29.10
C HIS A 661 17.00 -6.02 28.07
N GLU A 662 16.60 -7.27 28.35
CA GLU A 662 16.74 -8.38 27.39
C GLU A 662 15.71 -8.23 26.26
N GLU A 663 14.46 -7.89 26.59
CA GLU A 663 13.46 -7.52 25.58
C GLU A 663 13.93 -6.31 24.77
N GLU A 664 14.38 -5.23 25.40
CA GLU A 664 14.87 -4.05 24.69
C GLU A 664 16.04 -4.38 23.75
N THR A 665 16.92 -5.31 24.15
CA THR A 665 18.02 -5.78 23.30
C THR A 665 17.49 -6.46 22.05
N ARG A 666 16.52 -7.38 22.20
CA ARG A 666 15.86 -8.04 21.07
C ARG A 666 15.10 -7.04 20.19
N VAL A 667 14.44 -6.04 20.77
CA VAL A 667 13.71 -5.02 20.01
C VAL A 667 14.65 -4.21 19.12
N VAL A 668 15.77 -3.70 19.65
CA VAL A 668 16.73 -2.95 18.82
C VAL A 668 17.29 -3.83 17.70
N PHE A 669 17.63 -5.09 18.01
CA PHE A 669 18.09 -6.08 17.03
C PHE A 669 17.04 -6.36 15.94
N VAL A 670 15.76 -6.53 16.31
CA VAL A 670 14.66 -6.71 15.35
C VAL A 670 14.54 -5.51 14.42
N GLY A 671 14.65 -4.30 14.96
CA GLY A 671 14.62 -3.07 14.17
C GLY A 671 15.73 -3.03 13.11
N ALA A 672 16.96 -3.38 13.49
CA ALA A 672 18.11 -3.42 12.58
C ALA A 672 17.95 -4.49 11.49
N THR A 673 17.38 -5.64 11.85
CA THR A 673 17.21 -6.78 10.92
C THR A 673 16.08 -6.63 9.90
N ARG A 674 15.38 -5.48 9.90
CA ARG A 674 14.38 -5.14 8.88
C ARG A 674 15.00 -4.69 7.55
N ALA A 675 16.27 -4.29 7.55
CA ALA A 675 16.97 -3.80 6.36
C ALA A 675 17.39 -4.93 5.43
N ARG A 676 17.20 -4.74 4.11
CA ARG A 676 17.72 -5.64 3.07
C ARG A 676 18.99 -5.11 2.44
N GLU A 677 19.12 -3.80 2.26
CA GLU A 677 20.28 -3.20 1.61
C GLU A 677 21.08 -2.32 2.56
N ARG A 678 20.44 -1.32 3.18
CA ARG A 678 21.11 -0.36 4.06
C ARG A 678 20.37 -0.12 5.36
N LEU A 679 21.14 -0.08 6.44
CA LEU A 679 20.71 0.36 7.76
C LEU A 679 21.32 1.73 8.05
N ILE A 680 20.47 2.70 8.32
CA ILE A 680 20.82 4.02 8.82
C ILE A 680 20.34 4.12 10.26
N VAL A 681 21.19 4.59 11.17
CA VAL A 681 20.81 4.77 12.59
C VAL A 681 20.69 6.23 12.97
N GLY A 682 19.74 6.55 13.84
CA GLY A 682 19.58 7.89 14.40
C GLY A 682 19.25 7.84 15.88
N LYS A 683 19.26 9.00 16.55
CA LYS A 683 18.90 9.09 17.98
C LYS A 683 17.39 9.27 18.14
N GLY A 684 16.75 8.35 18.86
CA GLY A 684 15.34 8.46 19.25
C GLY A 684 15.08 9.66 20.17
N PHE A 685 13.82 10.10 20.26
CA PHE A 685 13.47 11.26 21.07
C PHE A 685 13.64 11.01 22.57
N LYS A 686 14.13 12.02 23.29
CA LYS A 686 14.16 12.02 24.77
C LYS A 686 12.85 12.59 25.31
N GLN A 687 11.79 11.79 25.28
CA GLN A 687 10.51 12.16 25.89
C GLN A 687 9.98 11.06 26.80
N TYR A 688 9.24 11.47 27.83
CA TYR A 688 8.51 10.58 28.71
C TYR A 688 7.03 10.58 28.31
N SER A 689 6.47 9.38 28.13
CA SER A 689 5.07 9.16 27.79
C SER A 689 4.47 8.12 28.74
N LYS A 690 3.18 8.26 29.03
CA LYS A 690 2.34 7.31 29.74
C LYS A 690 1.25 6.78 28.81
N ARG A 691 0.60 5.70 29.22
CA ARG A 691 -0.55 5.08 28.55
C ARG A 691 -1.69 4.98 29.56
N LEU A 692 -2.92 5.28 29.13
CA LEU A 692 -4.11 5.03 29.93
C LEU A 692 -4.43 3.53 29.93
N GLU A 693 -4.75 2.96 31.09
CA GLU A 693 -4.97 1.51 31.24
C GLU A 693 -6.17 1.02 30.42
N LYS A 694 -7.29 1.76 30.44
CA LYS A 694 -8.53 1.32 29.78
C LYS A 694 -8.51 1.49 28.27
N SER A 695 -8.06 2.65 27.79
CA SER A 695 -8.16 2.99 26.37
C SER A 695 -6.88 2.70 25.58
N GLY A 696 -5.77 2.48 26.28
CA GLY A 696 -4.44 2.37 25.70
C GLY A 696 -3.92 3.68 25.09
N ARG A 697 -4.60 4.82 25.33
CA ARG A 697 -4.22 6.11 24.77
C ARG A 697 -2.89 6.59 25.33
N THR A 698 -1.97 6.93 24.44
CA THR A 698 -0.66 7.47 24.80
C THR A 698 -0.73 8.97 25.03
N PHE A 699 -0.07 9.44 26.09
CA PHE A 699 0.08 10.87 26.36
C PHE A 699 1.42 11.18 27.04
N SER A 700 1.99 12.35 26.76
CA SER A 700 3.23 12.84 27.37
C SER A 700 2.93 14.05 28.24
N PRO A 701 2.94 13.95 29.58
CA PRO A 701 2.85 15.13 30.45
C PRO A 701 3.97 16.13 30.14
N LYS A 702 3.62 17.40 29.94
CA LYS A 702 4.57 18.49 29.66
C LYS A 702 4.43 19.58 30.74
N THR A 703 4.54 19.15 31.99
CA THR A 703 4.20 19.93 33.20
C THR A 703 5.33 20.81 33.74
N ARG A 704 6.47 20.87 33.04
CA ARG A 704 7.60 21.72 33.43
C ARG A 704 7.15 23.18 33.58
N GLY A 705 7.55 23.82 34.70
CA GLY A 705 7.12 25.18 35.04
C GLY A 705 5.66 25.26 35.49
N ASN A 706 5.13 24.19 36.09
CA ASN A 706 3.75 24.10 36.60
C ASN A 706 2.64 24.28 35.55
N LYS A 707 2.96 24.05 34.27
CA LYS A 707 2.00 24.23 33.17
C LYS A 707 1.08 23.01 33.08
N PRO A 708 -0.26 23.16 33.11
CA PRO A 708 -1.18 22.02 33.08
C PRO A 708 -1.38 21.51 31.64
N LYS A 709 -0.33 21.02 30.99
CA LYS A 709 -0.43 20.58 29.59
C LYS A 709 0.19 19.21 29.36
N ALA A 710 -0.33 18.50 28.35
CA ALA A 710 0.20 17.22 27.88
C ALA A 710 0.06 17.11 26.37
N GLN A 711 0.95 16.35 25.73
CA GLN A 711 0.68 15.86 24.39
C GLN A 711 -0.21 14.64 24.48
N VAL A 712 -1.28 14.57 23.68
CA VAL A 712 -2.28 13.51 23.77
C VAL A 712 -2.50 12.91 22.40
N GLU A 713 -2.46 11.57 22.32
CA GLU A 713 -2.81 10.84 21.11
C GLU A 713 -4.30 10.97 20.78
N ILE A 714 -4.61 11.32 19.54
CA ILE A 714 -5.96 11.32 18.96
C ILE A 714 -5.94 10.48 17.68
N GLY A 715 -7.01 9.72 17.41
CA GLY A 715 -7.12 8.88 16.22
C GLY A 715 -6.99 7.37 16.48
N ARG A 716 -7.31 6.92 17.70
CA ARG A 716 -7.35 5.49 18.05
C ARG A 716 -8.61 4.83 17.52
N ASP A 717 -8.57 3.50 17.48
CA ASP A 717 -9.79 2.73 17.24
C ASP A 717 -10.87 3.07 18.29
N GLY A 718 -12.09 3.32 17.82
CA GLY A 718 -13.21 3.80 18.63
C GLY A 718 -13.26 5.32 18.88
N ASP A 719 -12.27 6.12 18.46
CA ASP A 719 -12.35 7.59 18.56
C ASP A 719 -13.41 8.15 17.60
N ILE A 720 -13.63 7.48 16.47
CA ILE A 720 -14.64 7.81 15.47
C ILE A 720 -15.54 6.60 15.29
N THR A 721 -16.84 6.78 15.52
CA THR A 721 -17.89 5.76 15.39
C THR A 721 -18.87 6.12 14.27
N ALA A 722 -19.72 5.17 13.86
CA ALA A 722 -20.79 5.44 12.90
C ALA A 722 -21.70 6.61 13.33
N LEU A 723 -21.98 6.71 14.63
CA LEU A 723 -22.77 7.81 15.18
C LEU A 723 -22.09 9.16 14.97
N GLY A 724 -20.78 9.27 15.22
CA GLY A 724 -20.04 10.51 15.00
C GLY A 724 -19.94 10.94 13.54
N LEU A 725 -20.24 10.05 12.59
CA LEU A 725 -20.19 10.32 11.15
C LEU A 725 -21.55 10.81 10.63
N VAL A 726 -22.61 10.05 10.91
CA VAL A 726 -23.94 10.22 10.31
C VAL A 726 -25.11 9.96 11.29
N GLY A 727 -24.81 9.87 12.59
CA GLY A 727 -25.79 9.60 13.64
C GLY A 727 -26.66 10.80 13.97
N ARG A 728 -27.96 10.57 14.20
CA ARG A 728 -28.95 11.59 14.56
C ARG A 728 -28.65 12.32 15.87
N GLU A 729 -27.83 11.71 16.73
CA GLU A 729 -27.37 12.31 17.99
C GLU A 729 -26.40 13.48 17.76
N TYR A 730 -25.54 13.40 16.74
CA TYR A 730 -24.45 14.35 16.50
C TYR A 730 -24.63 15.16 15.21
N VAL A 731 -25.55 14.74 14.34
CA VAL A 731 -25.82 15.34 13.04
C VAL A 731 -27.29 15.68 12.98
N LEU A 732 -27.62 16.96 12.82
CA LEU A 732 -29.00 17.42 12.99
C LEU A 732 -29.88 17.01 11.82
N THR A 733 -29.31 16.94 10.61
CA THR A 733 -30.06 16.69 9.38
C THR A 733 -29.37 15.65 8.48
N GLU A 734 -30.16 14.99 7.63
CA GLU A 734 -29.65 14.08 6.60
C GLU A 734 -28.71 14.80 5.62
N ASN A 735 -29.05 16.03 5.22
CA ASN A 735 -28.20 16.85 4.34
C ASN A 735 -26.81 17.14 4.95
N GLU A 736 -26.74 17.40 6.26
CA GLU A 736 -25.46 17.59 6.95
C GLU A 736 -24.63 16.30 6.92
N ALA A 737 -25.26 15.14 7.10
CA ALA A 737 -24.59 13.84 6.99
C ALA A 737 -24.08 13.58 5.56
N GLU A 738 -24.89 13.86 4.54
CA GLU A 738 -24.50 13.74 3.13
C GLU A 738 -23.32 14.66 2.78
N ASP A 739 -23.34 15.89 3.27
CA ASP A 739 -22.25 16.84 3.08
C ASP A 739 -20.94 16.34 3.68
N ARG A 740 -20.96 15.76 4.89
CA ARG A 740 -19.76 15.16 5.50
C ARG A 740 -19.22 14.00 4.66
N GLN A 741 -20.10 13.10 4.20
CA GLN A 741 -19.70 11.96 3.39
C GLN A 741 -19.14 12.39 2.03
N ARG A 742 -19.72 13.42 1.40
CA ARG A 742 -19.19 14.06 0.20
C ARG A 742 -17.80 14.67 0.44
N ARG A 743 -17.62 15.47 1.50
CA ARG A 743 -16.30 16.04 1.85
C ARG A 743 -15.23 14.96 2.05
N LEU A 744 -15.59 13.84 2.69
CA LEU A 744 -14.68 12.72 2.91
C LEU A 744 -14.27 12.02 1.61
N ARG A 745 -15.21 11.85 0.68
CA ARG A 745 -14.93 11.29 -0.65
C ARG A 745 -14.04 12.22 -1.48
N ASP A 746 -14.26 13.52 -1.37
CA ASP A 746 -13.60 14.55 -2.19
C ASP A 746 -12.30 15.10 -1.55
N LEU A 747 -11.78 14.45 -0.49
CA LEU A 747 -10.55 14.87 0.19
C LEU A 747 -9.38 14.96 -0.80
N LYS A 748 -8.77 16.15 -0.90
CA LYS A 748 -7.62 16.41 -1.78
C LYS A 748 -6.31 16.35 -1.01
N GLY A 749 -5.34 15.63 -1.57
CA GLY A 749 -3.98 15.54 -1.03
C GLY A 749 -3.74 14.32 -0.14
N ASN A 750 -2.46 14.02 0.10
CA ASN A 750 -2.05 12.82 0.84
C ASN A 750 -2.26 12.95 2.35
N VAL A 751 -2.13 14.18 2.88
CA VAL A 751 -2.35 14.50 4.30
C VAL A 751 -3.04 15.86 4.39
N VAL A 752 -4.21 15.91 5.03
CA VAL A 752 -5.02 17.12 5.18
C VAL A 752 -4.94 17.64 6.61
N ALA A 753 -4.81 18.96 6.75
CA ALA A 753 -4.77 19.63 8.05
C ALA A 753 -6.18 19.73 8.65
N ALA A 754 -6.30 19.39 9.94
CA ALA A 754 -7.54 19.46 10.68
C ALA A 754 -7.30 19.90 12.13
N ARG A 755 -8.39 20.31 12.78
CA ARG A 755 -8.46 20.58 14.22
C ARG A 755 -9.77 20.04 14.76
N ALA A 756 -9.89 19.88 16.07
CA ALA A 756 -11.19 19.58 16.66
C ALA A 756 -11.59 20.57 17.73
N TRP A 757 -12.85 21.01 17.71
CA TRP A 757 -13.41 21.98 18.65
C TRP A 757 -14.52 21.35 19.46
N VAL A 758 -14.55 21.67 20.76
CA VAL A 758 -15.62 21.23 21.64
C VAL A 758 -16.96 21.84 21.20
N ASP A 759 -17.98 20.99 21.14
CA ASP A 759 -19.36 21.38 20.95
C ASP A 759 -20.10 21.18 22.29
N HIS A 760 -20.45 22.30 22.93
CA HIS A 760 -21.08 22.30 24.24
C HIS A 760 -22.52 21.76 24.21
N ASP A 761 -23.19 21.84 23.06
CA ASP A 761 -24.54 21.33 22.87
C ASP A 761 -24.53 19.81 22.65
N LEU A 762 -23.43 19.27 22.09
CA LEU A 762 -23.21 17.84 21.92
C LEU A 762 -22.46 17.21 23.09
N GLN A 763 -22.92 17.48 24.32
CA GLN A 763 -22.35 16.90 25.55
C GLN A 763 -20.82 17.08 25.64
N HIS A 764 -20.29 18.21 25.16
CA HIS A 764 -18.86 18.53 25.16
C HIS A 764 -18.01 17.53 24.37
N THR A 765 -18.56 16.92 23.31
CA THR A 765 -17.78 16.16 22.30
C THR A 765 -17.05 17.11 21.35
N TYR A 766 -16.13 16.59 20.54
CA TYR A 766 -15.32 17.41 19.65
C TYR A 766 -15.71 17.20 18.18
N ARG A 767 -16.06 18.27 17.47
CA ARG A 767 -16.21 18.25 16.00
C ARG A 767 -14.86 18.38 15.33
N ILE A 768 -14.57 17.54 14.34
CA ILE A 768 -13.34 17.56 13.56
C ILE A 768 -13.56 18.45 12.33
N LEU A 769 -12.89 19.60 12.30
CA LEU A 769 -12.99 20.60 11.23
C LEU A 769 -11.76 20.56 10.34
N LEU A 770 -11.98 20.68 9.03
CA LEU A 770 -10.92 20.87 8.05
C LEU A 770 -10.39 22.30 8.12
N ASP A 771 -9.07 22.46 8.08
CA ASP A 771 -8.43 23.77 8.21
C ASP A 771 -8.62 24.68 6.99
N ASP A 772 -9.04 24.11 5.86
CA ASP A 772 -9.41 24.85 4.65
C ASP A 772 -10.78 25.55 4.75
N GLY A 773 -11.50 25.36 5.86
CA GLY A 773 -12.80 25.98 6.13
C GLY A 773 -13.98 25.32 5.42
N THR A 774 -13.78 24.16 4.78
CA THR A 774 -14.86 23.44 4.06
C THR A 774 -15.93 22.84 4.97
N GLY A 775 -15.65 22.69 6.27
CA GLY A 775 -16.59 22.26 7.30
C GLY A 775 -16.04 21.16 8.18
N ASP A 776 -16.93 20.55 8.98
CA ASP A 776 -16.60 19.36 9.76
C ASP A 776 -16.82 18.08 8.95
N VAL A 777 -16.14 17.01 9.37
CA VAL A 777 -16.15 15.69 8.72
C VAL A 777 -16.54 14.55 9.65
N ALA A 778 -16.43 14.75 10.96
CA ALA A 778 -16.80 13.77 11.99
C ALA A 778 -16.88 14.43 13.37
N VAL A 779 -17.55 13.74 14.31
CA VAL A 779 -17.52 14.04 15.74
C VAL A 779 -16.77 12.92 16.47
N LEU A 780 -15.86 13.30 17.37
CA LEU A 780 -15.16 12.35 18.24
C LEU A 780 -16.10 11.77 19.29
N SER A 781 -15.96 10.48 19.57
CA SER A 781 -16.79 9.78 20.55
C SER A 781 -16.54 10.27 21.98
N GLN A 782 -17.53 10.07 22.86
CA GLN A 782 -17.42 10.38 24.29
C GLN A 782 -16.26 9.67 24.99
N ARG A 783 -15.73 8.59 24.41
CA ARG A 783 -14.53 7.90 24.92
C ARG A 783 -13.33 8.84 24.97
N VAL A 784 -13.15 9.68 23.95
CA VAL A 784 -12.05 10.66 23.91
C VAL A 784 -12.18 11.66 25.06
N ASN A 785 -13.41 12.12 25.32
CA ASN A 785 -13.67 13.04 26.42
C ASN A 785 -13.37 12.41 27.78
N GLY A 786 -13.81 11.16 27.99
CA GLY A 786 -13.48 10.38 29.19
C GLY A 786 -11.98 10.21 29.42
N ASP A 787 -11.23 9.88 28.36
CA ASP A 787 -9.77 9.78 28.38
C ASP A 787 -9.10 11.12 28.74
N LEU A 788 -9.59 12.24 28.19
CA LEU A 788 -9.06 13.58 28.48
C LEU A 788 -9.31 13.97 29.94
N PHE A 789 -10.46 13.64 30.52
CA PHE A 789 -10.69 13.84 31.97
C PHE A 789 -9.71 13.03 32.82
N GLU A 790 -9.44 11.78 32.46
CA GLU A 790 -8.47 10.94 33.17
C GLU A 790 -7.05 11.53 33.10
N ILE A 791 -6.61 11.97 31.92
CA ILE A 791 -5.34 12.67 31.73
C ILE A 791 -5.30 13.96 32.55
N GLY A 792 -6.41 14.72 32.60
CA GLY A 792 -6.55 15.90 33.45
C GLY A 792 -6.31 15.60 34.93
N ARG A 793 -6.82 14.48 35.45
CA ARG A 793 -6.56 14.02 36.83
C ARG A 793 -5.09 13.66 37.04
N VAL A 794 -4.46 12.99 36.07
CA VAL A 794 -3.02 12.68 36.14
C VAL A 794 -2.20 13.97 36.20
N ILE A 795 -2.52 14.96 35.36
CA ILE A 795 -1.84 16.26 35.35
C ILE A 795 -2.05 16.98 36.68
N LYS A 796 -3.28 17.01 37.21
CA LYS A 796 -3.59 17.58 38.54
C LYS A 796 -2.65 17.03 39.61
N ASN A 797 -2.47 15.72 39.66
CA ASN A 797 -1.63 15.06 40.67
C ASN A 797 -0.14 15.40 40.49
N LEU A 798 0.32 15.65 39.26
CA LEU A 798 1.72 15.99 38.99
C LEU A 798 2.09 17.44 39.37
N ILE A 799 1.13 18.37 39.36
CA ILE A 799 1.38 19.81 39.58
C ILE A 799 0.67 20.38 40.82
N SER A 800 -0.01 19.54 41.60
CA SER A 800 -0.73 19.90 42.84
C SER A 800 -1.62 21.15 42.68
N GLY A 801 -2.78 21.00 42.03
CA GLY A 801 -3.69 22.13 41.75
C GLY A 801 -5.18 21.78 41.72
N PRO A 802 -6.04 22.70 41.26
CA PRO A 802 -7.49 22.47 41.15
C PRO A 802 -7.80 21.37 40.14
N ASN A 803 -9.06 20.91 40.15
CA ASN A 803 -9.55 19.98 39.15
C ASN A 803 -9.31 20.55 37.75
N ARG A 804 -9.03 19.65 36.80
CA ARG A 804 -8.66 19.99 35.43
C ARG A 804 -9.75 19.53 34.48
N ARG A 805 -10.19 20.41 33.59
CA ARG A 805 -11.11 20.09 32.50
C ARG A 805 -10.36 19.88 31.18
N PRO A 806 -10.90 19.08 30.24
CA PRO A 806 -10.40 18.93 28.88
C PRO A 806 -10.23 20.28 28.16
N PRO A 807 -9.33 20.36 27.16
CA PRO A 807 -9.15 21.56 26.35
C PRO A 807 -10.39 21.86 25.49
N ASP A 808 -10.64 23.12 25.17
CA ASP A 808 -11.72 23.49 24.25
C ASP A 808 -11.37 23.19 22.76
N GLU A 809 -10.07 23.06 22.47
CA GLU A 809 -9.54 22.76 21.13
C GLU A 809 -8.48 21.66 21.19
N LEU A 810 -8.52 20.77 20.19
CA LEU A 810 -7.47 19.81 19.84
C LEU A 810 -6.83 20.26 18.52
N PRO A 811 -5.74 21.04 18.56
CA PRO A 811 -5.13 21.60 17.35
C PRO A 811 -4.26 20.57 16.62
N TYR A 812 -3.80 20.90 15.40
CA TYR A 812 -2.78 20.11 14.68
C TYR A 812 -3.12 18.62 14.49
N LEU A 813 -4.39 18.31 14.21
CA LEU A 813 -4.79 16.99 13.75
C LEU A 813 -4.48 16.84 12.26
N ARG A 814 -4.34 15.59 11.81
CA ARG A 814 -4.07 15.24 10.42
C ARG A 814 -5.03 14.18 9.96
N ILE A 815 -5.51 14.31 8.72
CA ILE A 815 -6.35 13.31 8.05
C ILE A 815 -5.53 12.69 6.93
N PHE A 816 -5.31 11.37 7.02
CA PHE A 816 -4.49 10.58 6.09
C PHE A 816 -5.31 10.00 4.92
N GLY A 817 -6.51 10.53 4.69
CA GLY A 817 -7.50 10.04 3.75
C GLY A 817 -8.76 9.55 4.44
N ALA A 818 -9.56 8.79 3.69
CA ALA A 818 -10.78 8.16 4.18
C ALA A 818 -10.60 6.64 4.29
N ARG A 819 -11.43 6.02 5.13
CA ARG A 819 -11.63 4.58 5.23
C ARG A 819 -13.12 4.27 5.24
N THR A 820 -13.47 3.00 5.06
CA THR A 820 -14.85 2.55 5.21
C THR A 820 -15.13 2.06 6.63
N VAL A 821 -16.30 2.41 7.16
CA VAL A 821 -16.89 1.83 8.38
C VAL A 821 -18.12 1.04 7.97
N VAL A 822 -18.21 -0.21 8.44
CA VAL A 822 -19.33 -1.12 8.15
C VAL A 822 -19.94 -1.59 9.46
N LEU A 823 -21.23 -1.37 9.63
CA LEU A 823 -22.02 -1.94 10.73
C LEU A 823 -22.58 -3.30 10.31
N GLN A 824 -22.49 -4.26 11.23
CA GLN A 824 -23.17 -5.55 11.12
C GLN A 824 -24.68 -5.37 10.90
N PRO A 825 -25.37 -6.28 10.18
CA PRO A 825 -26.80 -6.15 9.90
C PRO A 825 -27.71 -6.04 11.13
N ASP A 826 -27.27 -6.59 12.26
CA ASP A 826 -27.97 -6.62 13.55
C ASP A 826 -27.45 -5.55 14.54
N SER A 827 -26.62 -4.62 14.08
CA SER A 827 -26.08 -3.57 14.95
C SER A 827 -27.21 -2.65 15.46
N PRO A 828 -27.31 -2.43 16.79
CA PRO A 828 -28.32 -1.54 17.38
C PRO A 828 -28.09 -0.06 17.04
N ASP A 829 -26.92 0.29 16.48
CA ASP A 829 -26.63 1.67 16.09
C ASP A 829 -27.29 2.06 14.76
N LEU A 830 -27.75 1.09 13.96
CA LEU A 830 -28.41 1.36 12.66
C LEU A 830 -29.64 2.25 12.82
N ASP A 831 -30.47 2.01 13.83
CA ASP A 831 -31.70 2.77 14.10
C ASP A 831 -31.43 4.23 14.50
N LYS A 832 -30.19 4.53 14.90
CA LYS A 832 -29.74 5.85 15.33
C LYS A 832 -29.11 6.66 14.18
N LEU A 833 -28.92 6.07 13.00
CA LEU A 833 -28.32 6.76 11.84
C LEU A 833 -29.38 7.47 10.99
N HIS A 834 -28.96 8.52 10.28
CA HIS A 834 -29.74 9.07 9.18
C HIS A 834 -29.82 8.08 8.00
N SER A 835 -30.82 8.25 7.14
CA SER A 835 -30.86 7.61 5.82
C SER A 835 -29.73 8.18 4.95
N PRO A 836 -29.16 7.43 3.97
CA PRO A 836 -29.39 6.00 3.68
C PRO A 836 -28.64 5.04 4.62
N TRP A 837 -27.76 5.54 5.49
CA TRP A 837 -26.84 4.73 6.30
C TRP A 837 -27.50 3.83 7.33
N SER A 838 -28.69 4.19 7.83
CA SER A 838 -29.49 3.30 8.67
C SER A 838 -29.87 1.99 7.98
N ARG A 839 -29.94 1.99 6.64
CA ARG A 839 -30.24 0.81 5.83
C ARG A 839 -28.99 0.17 5.24
N SER A 840 -28.11 0.96 4.63
CA SER A 840 -26.89 0.44 4.02
C SER A 840 -25.89 -0.07 5.08
N GLY A 841 -25.79 0.60 6.23
CA GLY A 841 -24.82 0.30 7.27
C GLY A 841 -23.36 0.49 6.84
N ILE A 842 -23.11 1.17 5.73
CA ILE A 842 -21.76 1.39 5.15
C ILE A 842 -21.53 2.88 5.00
N MET A 843 -20.42 3.41 5.50
CA MET A 843 -20.12 4.85 5.43
C MET A 843 -18.61 5.11 5.35
N LEU A 844 -18.23 6.29 4.87
CA LEU A 844 -16.86 6.80 4.93
C LEU A 844 -16.56 7.41 6.30
N ALA A 845 -15.33 7.25 6.74
CA ALA A 845 -14.78 7.86 7.94
C ALA A 845 -13.39 8.46 7.66
N PRO A 846 -13.01 9.60 8.27
CA PRO A 846 -11.66 10.11 8.12
C PRO A 846 -10.67 9.25 8.90
N ILE A 847 -9.47 9.08 8.34
CA ILE A 847 -8.32 8.49 9.04
C ILE A 847 -7.61 9.61 9.78
N VAL A 848 -8.09 9.92 10.99
CA VAL A 848 -7.53 11.00 11.82
C VAL A 848 -6.35 10.45 12.63
N LEU A 849 -5.28 11.23 12.72
CA LEU A 849 -4.20 11.01 13.69
C LEU A 849 -3.66 12.35 14.19
N GLY A 850 -3.31 12.43 15.47
CA GLY A 850 -2.65 13.61 16.03
C GLY A 850 -1.94 13.35 17.35
N TYR A 851 -0.98 14.22 17.66
CA TYR A 851 -0.35 14.31 18.98
C TYR A 851 -0.35 15.74 19.55
N PRO A 852 -1.52 16.42 19.58
CA PRO A 852 -1.65 17.81 20.02
C PRO A 852 -1.09 18.04 21.41
N THR A 853 -0.44 19.20 21.59
CA THR A 853 -0.22 19.75 22.94
C THR A 853 -1.51 20.36 23.45
N CYS A 854 -2.17 19.66 24.37
CA CYS A 854 -3.43 20.04 24.99
C CYS A 854 -3.18 20.80 26.30
N TYR A 855 -3.88 21.92 26.51
CA TYR A 855 -3.88 22.68 27.76
C TYR A 855 -5.12 22.35 28.58
N PHE A 856 -4.91 21.83 29.79
CA PHE A 856 -5.98 21.42 30.69
C PHE A 856 -6.31 22.55 31.66
N MET A 857 -7.43 23.22 31.41
CA MET A 857 -7.85 24.40 32.15
C MET A 857 -8.35 24.01 33.55
N SER A 858 -8.31 24.95 34.49
CA SER A 858 -9.05 24.77 35.76
C SER A 858 -10.55 24.85 35.51
N TYR A 859 -11.31 24.14 36.35
CA TYR A 859 -12.75 24.41 36.49
C TYR A 859 -13.01 25.78 37.10
#